data_AF-A0A353CUB1-F1
#
_entry.id   AF-A0A353CUB1-F1
#
_cell.length_a   1.000
_cell.length_b   1.000
_cell.length_c   1.000
_cell.angle_alpha   90.00
_cell.angle_beta   90.00
_cell.angle_gamma   90.00
#
_symmetry.space_group_name_H-M   'P 1'
#
loop_
_entity.id
_entity.type
_entity.pdbx_description
1 polymer ?
#
loop_
_entity_poly.entity_id
_entity_poly.type
_entity_poly.pdbx_seq_one_letter_code
_entity_poly.pdbx_strand_id
1 'polypeptide(L)'
;MSLSPRPSRLLAGALALCLAPAFAAPAAAQLNPVPSGWTETSLSFNWGAGLTPYSWELSEEADFSPLTASDTSLVSNVTVPGLTRDTLYYFRVKSFGGSYTGNNTMSVTLAAAPSGIYFQAGENFFHAESSVTAHVNIGWETNGNPDETEYILEYTSHTNFTSYKYEISVIYPPVSLGGLLANTTYQFRVKASNLADVETGTVQTSTSTLAAKLEDLAYSVYRTSATVSWTPMSGAIRERSSEGYLLLMSSSPIFEGVVHSSATSQPALGSLTIEGLLTNTTYYYKAGARNWNGVANLSDVDTFTTQASPLTGFALVSRHISSATLSWDTLASGAAGYELQASSDSFAGAAATVSSRTYALSANSLAVSGLEPNTTWYFRAGSLNSNGGLNYTSVVSTITRANPVYTNSQVSPPVVPDKTSLRVYFSPLPLSPQGSACEGYLLQRSTRTFGSGSVIVSSAAEPSSGGVIGFDGLRPSTTYYLRLVSLNWDDSPTYTDIGYTATLQADALPLVTLYGVWSTSATVTFDAVGADGYVLQAAAHPSFTTIEAESFTSNGAATSVTIGSGLDPNTLYYFRAGPVFSGTTVYTLSTPDYDYTLPPRPSGVSHSGVFYSSISVTWTALPADPQEQTADGGYLLEASLSPTFASVDFSSAASAITASALAVTGLAPNTSYYLRLGTLALDGGANYTFLTSTPTRAMPPVHVPYAATDMTTATIRVTWTAGANPPDTRYRVISTTAEDWENPGTAPVASSDTYNTYLSTAGLTPNTTYHFWVASYNRRGIAEGPYAFSPMATLAFVPASGAPSGVGQSSVTINWGNGDNPAPPSTEYTVDISTHSDFSSAVHSSTTRNTHAWFDGLISNASYYSRVSALNHTGVGTDYRDLADPLTLPATAQVLPKPEAFSGMRLDGFTLNWLHGNNQADTVYAVEVSTEDDFDPMYSSGTANGLSFDFNGLLADTTYFARIRAISRNGSALSAFSDSGSTCTLAGQSLTAPYGEDMVVSLPTSYGDYSVTVPAGALGGSTRITIKPETVFPSAPGNAGTLIPTGVGMEVTHFPPVVVLNALTLAVPYLENSLPAGADERSLILALYDTSSARWVPLPSVPDTAANVVRAQTWHLSTFQIMVSQPAAGVAGVKIYPNPFRPSSVAGAVRFANLPYDAAVRIYTVLGELVREFKTGHDGTGTWDGKNEKGAEVASGVYLVFIEPPAGKGKVFKLAVER
;
A
#
# COMPACT_ATOMS: atom_id res chain seq x y z
N MET A 1 43.72 -4.14 4.48
CA MET A 1 44.39 -4.02 5.80
C MET A 1 43.36 -3.56 6.81
N SER A 2 43.31 -3.98 8.07
CA SER A 2 43.80 -5.20 8.75
C SER A 2 43.64 -4.94 10.26
N LEU A 3 43.30 -5.96 11.05
CA LEU A 3 43.52 -6.00 12.51
C LEU A 3 42.80 -4.92 13.36
N SER A 4 41.81 -5.36 14.15
CA SER A 4 41.81 -4.92 15.57
C SER A 4 43.13 -5.40 16.20
N PRO A 5 43.75 -4.69 17.18
CA PRO A 5 43.04 -4.25 18.38
C PRO A 5 43.52 -2.90 18.98
N ARG A 6 42.92 -2.46 20.11
CA ARG A 6 43.62 -2.24 21.41
C ARG A 6 42.71 -1.71 22.52
N PRO A 7 42.98 -2.06 23.80
CA PRO A 7 42.39 -1.43 24.98
C PRO A 7 43.32 -0.38 25.62
N SER A 8 42.80 0.36 26.63
CA SER A 8 43.55 1.15 27.65
C SER A 8 44.27 2.43 27.11
N ARG A 9 44.66 3.44 27.91
CA ARG A 9 45.01 3.54 29.36
C ARG A 9 44.68 4.92 29.97
N LEU A 10 44.73 4.99 31.32
CA LEU A 10 45.38 5.97 32.24
C LEU A 10 45.67 7.40 31.72
N LEU A 11 45.56 8.48 32.50
CA LEU A 11 46.16 8.77 33.84
C LEU A 11 45.08 9.22 34.87
N ALA A 12 45.15 8.90 36.18
CA ALA A 12 46.04 9.42 37.25
C ALA A 12 45.96 10.96 37.44
N GLY A 13 45.81 11.54 38.64
CA GLY A 13 45.78 11.03 40.02
C GLY A 13 46.28 12.14 40.99
N ALA A 14 46.26 12.06 42.33
CA ALA A 14 45.52 11.21 43.28
C ALA A 14 45.69 11.77 44.72
N LEU A 15 44.67 11.59 45.60
CA LEU A 15 44.68 11.86 47.06
C LEU A 15 44.82 13.36 47.48
N ALA A 16 44.45 13.78 48.71
CA ALA A 16 44.07 13.02 49.92
C ALA A 16 42.87 13.63 50.70
N LEU A 17 42.12 12.75 51.39
CA LEU A 17 41.47 12.81 52.72
C LEU A 17 40.99 14.17 53.33
N CYS A 18 39.87 14.27 54.09
CA CYS A 18 39.05 13.23 54.74
C CYS A 18 37.65 13.74 55.22
N LEU A 19 36.62 12.85 55.22
CA LEU A 19 35.46 12.72 56.15
C LEU A 19 34.49 13.92 56.39
N ALA A 20 33.17 13.74 56.60
CA ALA A 20 32.28 12.57 56.57
C ALA A 20 30.78 12.94 56.34
N PRO A 21 30.01 12.16 55.56
CA PRO A 21 28.53 12.26 55.50
C PRO A 21 27.76 10.91 55.45
N ALA A 22 26.42 10.93 55.63
CA ALA A 22 25.48 9.86 55.23
C ALA A 22 24.03 10.39 55.10
N PHE A 23 23.15 9.73 54.33
CA PHE A 23 21.79 10.22 53.98
C PHE A 23 20.71 9.10 53.98
N ALA A 24 19.50 9.45 54.46
CA ALA A 24 18.13 8.98 54.10
C ALA A 24 17.67 7.48 54.15
N ALA A 25 16.65 7.24 54.99
CA ALA A 25 15.40 6.45 54.82
C ALA A 25 15.38 4.90 54.54
N PRO A 26 14.69 4.10 55.38
CA PRO A 26 14.35 2.68 55.15
C PRO A 26 12.82 2.36 55.10
N ALA A 27 12.47 1.07 54.90
CA ALA A 27 11.10 0.55 54.65
C ALA A 27 10.56 -0.41 55.76
N ALA A 28 9.49 -1.17 55.46
CA ALA A 28 8.76 -2.08 56.39
C ALA A 28 9.46 -3.44 56.66
N ALA A 29 8.94 -4.23 57.62
CA ALA A 29 9.65 -5.34 58.29
C ALA A 29 9.09 -6.78 58.05
N GLN A 30 9.84 -7.81 58.51
CA GLN A 30 9.73 -9.26 58.21
C GLN A 30 9.68 -10.14 59.50
N LEU A 31 9.38 -11.46 59.44
CA LEU A 31 8.93 -12.27 60.60
C LEU A 31 9.81 -13.43 61.12
N ASN A 32 10.37 -14.31 60.25
CA ASN A 32 11.32 -15.41 60.56
C ASN A 32 10.96 -16.45 61.68
N PRO A 33 10.66 -17.74 61.36
CA PRO A 33 10.38 -18.80 62.34
C PRO A 33 11.54 -19.76 62.69
N VAL A 34 11.44 -20.46 63.83
CA VAL A 34 12.45 -21.39 64.40
C VAL A 34 11.79 -22.54 65.22
N PRO A 35 12.32 -23.79 65.25
CA PRO A 35 11.78 -24.89 66.07
C PRO A 35 12.08 -24.76 67.58
N SER A 36 11.39 -25.55 68.42
CA SER A 36 11.50 -25.46 69.89
C SER A 36 11.22 -26.73 70.72
N GLY A 37 10.85 -27.88 70.13
CA GLY A 37 10.63 -29.12 70.89
C GLY A 37 10.25 -30.33 70.04
N TRP A 38 10.48 -31.53 70.58
CA TRP A 38 10.36 -32.84 69.91
C TRP A 38 9.95 -33.95 70.89
N THR A 39 9.23 -34.96 70.39
CA THR A 39 8.94 -36.25 71.06
C THR A 39 8.92 -37.37 70.01
N GLU A 40 8.52 -38.59 70.38
CA GLU A 40 8.17 -39.65 69.42
C GLU A 40 7.11 -39.22 68.37
N THR A 41 6.25 -38.23 68.64
CA THR A 41 5.04 -37.95 67.84
C THR A 41 4.59 -36.47 67.78
N SER A 42 5.44 -35.48 68.11
CA SER A 42 5.04 -34.05 68.14
C SER A 42 6.19 -33.04 68.02
N LEU A 43 5.95 -31.88 67.40
CA LEU A 43 6.93 -30.80 67.17
C LEU A 43 6.41 -29.38 67.53
N SER A 44 7.29 -28.42 67.79
CA SER A 44 6.93 -27.03 68.20
C SER A 44 7.79 -25.93 67.53
N PHE A 45 7.25 -24.72 67.35
CA PHE A 45 7.89 -23.59 66.63
C PHE A 45 7.53 -22.18 67.19
N ASN A 46 8.41 -21.18 66.99
CA ASN A 46 8.28 -19.76 67.40
C ASN A 46 8.71 -18.78 66.27
N TRP A 47 8.27 -17.51 66.27
CA TRP A 47 8.68 -16.45 65.31
C TRP A 47 8.60 -15.00 65.87
N GLY A 48 8.98 -14.01 65.05
CA GLY A 48 9.01 -12.58 65.39
C GLY A 48 7.67 -11.82 65.26
N ALA A 49 7.69 -10.51 65.59
CA ALA A 49 6.49 -9.68 65.73
C ALA A 49 6.28 -8.67 64.57
N GLY A 50 5.03 -8.48 64.17
CA GLY A 50 4.59 -7.51 63.15
C GLY A 50 3.11 -7.15 63.29
N LEU A 51 2.48 -6.66 62.21
CA LEU A 51 1.04 -6.37 62.19
C LEU A 51 0.21 -7.66 62.33
N THR A 52 -0.67 -7.70 63.32
CA THR A 52 -1.54 -8.86 63.65
C THR A 52 -2.86 -8.83 62.88
N PRO A 53 -3.55 -9.98 62.70
CA PRO A 53 -3.15 -11.37 63.02
C PRO A 53 -2.06 -11.96 62.10
N TYR A 54 -1.65 -13.21 62.37
CA TYR A 54 -0.71 -14.02 61.59
C TYR A 54 -1.38 -15.26 60.96
N SER A 55 -0.70 -15.96 60.05
CA SER A 55 -1.08 -17.29 59.53
C SER A 55 0.16 -18.18 59.36
N TRP A 56 0.08 -19.47 59.69
CA TRP A 56 1.19 -20.44 59.61
C TRP A 56 0.77 -21.79 59.01
N GLU A 57 1.75 -22.55 58.51
CA GLU A 57 1.59 -23.81 57.74
C GLU A 57 2.74 -24.81 58.07
N LEU A 58 2.45 -26.12 58.11
CA LEU A 58 3.38 -27.25 58.33
C LEU A 58 3.14 -28.33 57.26
N SER A 59 4.18 -29.04 56.81
CA SER A 59 4.10 -30.19 55.90
C SER A 59 5.25 -31.20 56.13
N GLU A 60 5.11 -32.43 55.65
CA GLU A 60 6.25 -33.36 55.44
C GLU A 60 7.06 -32.98 54.19
N GLU A 61 6.50 -32.16 53.29
CA GLU A 61 7.09 -31.75 52.01
C GLU A 61 7.48 -30.27 51.98
N ALA A 62 8.60 -29.95 51.33
CA ALA A 62 9.21 -28.62 51.39
C ALA A 62 8.45 -27.52 50.60
N ASP A 63 7.53 -27.88 49.70
CA ASP A 63 6.67 -26.93 48.96
C ASP A 63 5.40 -26.55 49.73
N PHE A 64 5.08 -27.34 50.76
CA PHE A 64 3.87 -27.29 51.61
C PHE A 64 2.56 -27.70 50.91
N SER A 65 2.60 -28.72 50.05
CA SER A 65 1.42 -29.34 49.45
C SER A 65 1.54 -30.87 49.37
N PRO A 66 0.82 -31.66 50.21
CA PRO A 66 -0.26 -31.25 51.12
C PRO A 66 0.26 -30.56 52.39
N LEU A 67 -0.65 -29.92 53.13
CA LEU A 67 -0.38 -29.41 54.47
C LEU A 67 -0.68 -30.48 55.51
N THR A 68 0.30 -30.76 56.38
CA THR A 68 0.12 -31.56 57.60
C THR A 68 -0.68 -30.77 58.64
N ALA A 69 -0.48 -29.44 58.73
CA ALA A 69 -1.28 -28.55 59.57
C ALA A 69 -1.21 -27.08 59.09
N SER A 70 -2.20 -26.24 59.46
CA SER A 70 -2.15 -24.78 59.27
C SER A 70 -3.21 -24.07 60.12
N ASP A 71 -2.94 -22.84 60.59
CA ASP A 71 -3.93 -22.00 61.31
C ASP A 71 -3.55 -20.50 61.27
N THR A 72 -4.44 -19.66 61.83
CA THR A 72 -4.20 -18.24 62.12
C THR A 72 -3.93 -18.00 63.60
N SER A 73 -3.02 -17.09 63.94
CA SER A 73 -2.65 -16.81 65.33
C SER A 73 -2.54 -15.32 65.64
N LEU A 74 -2.84 -14.94 66.87
CA LEU A 74 -2.61 -13.59 67.42
C LEU A 74 -1.26 -13.47 68.15
N VAL A 75 -0.57 -14.60 68.36
CA VAL A 75 0.75 -14.71 69.00
C VAL A 75 1.76 -15.35 68.04
N SER A 76 3.05 -15.30 68.36
CA SER A 76 4.12 -15.72 67.46
C SER A 76 4.71 -17.11 67.77
N ASN A 77 3.86 -18.10 68.03
CA ASN A 77 4.26 -19.49 68.30
C ASN A 77 3.16 -20.54 67.99
N VAL A 78 3.54 -21.82 67.96
CA VAL A 78 2.65 -22.99 67.75
C VAL A 78 3.29 -24.32 68.24
N THR A 79 2.45 -25.34 68.47
CA THR A 79 2.85 -26.75 68.63
C THR A 79 1.92 -27.64 67.79
N VAL A 80 2.46 -28.67 67.13
CA VAL A 80 1.72 -29.61 66.28
C VAL A 80 1.97 -31.05 66.74
N PRO A 81 0.94 -31.76 67.26
CA PRO A 81 1.01 -33.17 67.64
C PRO A 81 0.48 -34.11 66.54
N GLY A 82 0.75 -35.41 66.67
CA GLY A 82 0.14 -36.47 65.84
C GLY A 82 1.01 -36.96 64.68
N LEU A 83 2.33 -36.89 64.85
CA LEU A 83 3.34 -37.20 63.84
C LEU A 83 3.89 -38.63 63.99
N THR A 84 4.54 -39.18 62.97
CA THR A 84 5.15 -40.53 63.04
C THR A 84 6.47 -40.54 63.80
N ARG A 85 6.85 -41.74 64.28
CA ARG A 85 8.15 -42.03 64.91
C ARG A 85 9.28 -42.00 63.88
N ASP A 86 10.45 -41.52 64.26
CA ASP A 86 11.65 -41.40 63.41
C ASP A 86 11.36 -40.73 62.03
N THR A 87 10.72 -39.55 62.01
CA THR A 87 10.27 -38.86 60.77
C THR A 87 10.52 -37.34 60.77
N LEU A 88 10.68 -36.71 59.59
CA LEU A 88 11.10 -35.31 59.32
C LEU A 88 9.95 -34.40 58.80
N TYR A 89 9.93 -33.12 59.19
CA TYR A 89 8.85 -32.14 58.89
C TYR A 89 9.35 -30.70 58.61
N TYR A 90 8.57 -29.86 57.88
CA TYR A 90 8.84 -28.47 57.46
C TYR A 90 7.73 -27.45 57.89
N PHE A 91 8.06 -26.17 58.12
CA PHE A 91 7.17 -25.11 58.70
C PHE A 91 7.28 -23.70 58.03
N ARG A 92 6.21 -22.88 57.91
CA ARG A 92 6.23 -21.47 57.40
C ARG A 92 5.16 -20.49 57.97
N VAL A 93 5.34 -19.15 57.86
CA VAL A 93 4.45 -18.11 58.49
C VAL A 93 4.35 -16.71 57.82
N LYS A 94 3.24 -15.95 57.99
CA LYS A 94 3.01 -14.55 57.51
C LYS A 94 2.16 -13.68 58.47
N SER A 95 2.04 -12.38 58.18
CA SER A 95 1.18 -11.36 58.84
C SER A 95 -0.05 -10.95 58.02
N PHE A 96 -1.00 -10.23 58.64
CA PHE A 96 -2.26 -9.80 58.01
C PHE A 96 -2.03 -8.83 56.84
N GLY A 97 -2.55 -9.19 55.67
CA GLY A 97 -2.29 -8.50 54.40
C GLY A 97 -0.87 -8.69 53.85
N GLY A 98 -0.02 -9.50 54.50
CA GLY A 98 1.37 -9.76 54.12
C GLY A 98 1.58 -11.05 53.32
N SER A 99 2.86 -11.35 53.03
CA SER A 99 3.30 -12.54 52.29
C SER A 99 4.08 -13.53 53.16
N TYR A 100 4.13 -14.80 52.74
CA TYR A 100 4.97 -15.86 53.31
C TYR A 100 6.46 -15.77 52.92
N THR A 101 6.82 -14.91 51.95
CA THR A 101 8.14 -14.87 51.32
C THR A 101 9.26 -14.67 52.35
N GLY A 102 10.07 -15.72 52.58
CA GLY A 102 11.25 -15.68 53.45
C GLY A 102 11.03 -16.02 54.92
N ASN A 103 10.02 -16.82 55.27
CA ASN A 103 9.69 -17.17 56.66
C ASN A 103 9.44 -18.70 56.86
N ASN A 104 10.46 -19.59 56.87
CA ASN A 104 10.31 -21.07 56.94
C ASN A 104 11.47 -21.88 57.62
N THR A 105 11.22 -23.13 58.11
CA THR A 105 12.18 -24.02 58.86
C THR A 105 11.80 -25.55 58.90
N MET A 106 12.50 -26.46 59.62
CA MET A 106 12.29 -27.96 59.66
C MET A 106 12.72 -28.72 60.97
N SER A 107 12.30 -30.00 61.22
CA SER A 107 12.48 -30.77 62.52
C SER A 107 12.11 -32.31 62.51
N VAL A 108 12.52 -33.17 63.51
CA VAL A 108 12.45 -34.69 63.54
C VAL A 108 11.97 -35.37 64.89
N THR A 109 11.58 -36.67 64.91
CA THR A 109 11.06 -37.52 66.07
C THR A 109 11.96 -38.75 66.53
N LEU A 110 11.44 -39.81 67.22
CA LEU A 110 12.20 -40.88 68.00
C LEU A 110 11.64 -42.36 67.95
N ALA A 111 12.36 -43.40 68.47
CA ALA A 111 12.05 -44.88 68.44
C ALA A 111 12.17 -45.72 69.78
N ALA A 112 12.05 -47.09 69.75
CA ALA A 112 11.79 -48.03 70.90
C ALA A 112 12.65 -49.36 71.02
N ALA A 113 12.32 -50.34 71.92
CA ALA A 113 13.23 -51.40 72.49
C ALA A 113 12.74 -52.91 72.54
N PRO A 114 13.61 -53.97 72.80
CA PRO A 114 13.34 -55.44 72.56
C PRO A 114 13.30 -56.47 73.77
N SER A 115 13.04 -57.80 73.55
CA SER A 115 13.02 -58.88 74.62
C SER A 115 12.92 -60.42 74.22
N GLY A 116 13.57 -61.40 74.93
CA GLY A 116 13.10 -62.83 75.16
C GLY A 116 13.85 -64.12 74.61
N ILE A 117 14.34 -65.11 75.42
CA ILE A 117 15.47 -66.06 75.03
C ILE A 117 15.32 -67.60 75.44
N TYR A 118 15.75 -68.64 74.64
CA TYR A 118 15.38 -70.12 74.81
C TYR A 118 16.25 -71.27 74.13
N PHE A 119 16.35 -72.55 74.64
CA PHE A 119 16.97 -73.77 73.95
C PHE A 119 16.39 -75.23 74.21
N GLN A 120 16.92 -76.31 73.54
CA GLN A 120 16.39 -77.72 73.41
C GLN A 120 17.43 -78.92 73.36
N ALA A 121 17.00 -80.21 73.12
CA ALA A 121 17.79 -81.48 73.28
C ALA A 121 17.24 -82.76 72.54
N GLY A 122 18.04 -83.84 72.31
CA GLY A 122 17.54 -85.22 71.99
C GLY A 122 18.40 -86.16 71.10
N GLU A 123 18.21 -87.50 71.23
CA GLU A 123 18.91 -88.72 70.65
C GLU A 123 20.44 -88.68 70.66
N ASN A 124 21.01 -87.54 70.32
CA ASN A 124 22.23 -87.07 70.90
C ASN A 124 21.89 -86.14 72.07
N PHE A 125 21.17 -86.62 73.12
CA PHE A 125 20.75 -85.76 74.26
C PHE A 125 21.94 -84.96 74.71
N PHE A 126 23.01 -85.52 75.25
CA PHE A 126 23.50 -86.77 75.85
C PHE A 126 23.67 -88.09 75.08
N HIS A 127 23.80 -88.07 73.74
CA HIS A 127 24.55 -89.12 73.03
C HIS A 127 25.61 -88.52 72.09
N ALA A 128 25.37 -88.57 70.78
CA ALA A 128 26.38 -89.09 69.89
C ALA A 128 26.10 -88.73 68.43
N GLU A 129 26.82 -87.75 67.86
CA GLU A 129 27.59 -88.31 66.76
C GLU A 129 28.45 -89.38 67.48
N SER A 130 29.37 -89.07 68.40
CA SER A 130 29.68 -89.99 69.54
C SER A 130 30.65 -89.50 70.63
N SER A 131 30.38 -89.69 71.90
CA SER A 131 31.45 -89.63 72.94
C SER A 131 32.27 -88.31 73.31
N VAL A 132 32.92 -87.40 72.45
CA VAL A 132 33.71 -86.02 72.59
C VAL A 132 33.34 -84.34 72.15
N THR A 133 32.74 -83.15 72.82
CA THR A 133 32.60 -81.47 72.77
C THR A 133 31.43 -80.16 72.97
N ALA A 134 30.03 -79.75 72.79
CA ALA A 134 28.67 -79.84 71.91
C ALA A 134 27.43 -78.92 72.22
N HIS A 135 26.81 -78.49 71.10
CA HIS A 135 25.84 -77.43 70.72
C HIS A 135 24.44 -77.27 71.37
N VAL A 136 23.83 -76.09 71.09
CA VAL A 136 22.47 -75.63 71.48
C VAL A 136 22.00 -74.33 70.68
N ASN A 137 20.77 -73.75 70.83
CA ASN A 137 20.19 -72.60 70.00
C ASN A 137 19.34 -71.50 70.78
N ILE A 138 18.86 -70.36 70.19
CA ILE A 138 18.38 -69.12 70.93
C ILE A 138 17.44 -68.11 70.13
N GLY A 139 16.87 -67.01 70.72
CA GLY A 139 16.06 -65.92 70.03
C GLY A 139 15.68 -64.62 70.84
N TRP A 140 14.81 -63.70 70.31
CA TRP A 140 14.08 -62.52 70.96
C TRP A 140 13.01 -61.78 70.07
N GLU A 141 12.47 -60.60 70.49
CA GLU A 141 11.34 -59.78 69.92
C GLU A 141 11.64 -58.25 69.69
N THR A 142 10.87 -57.51 68.85
CA THR A 142 11.23 -56.13 68.33
C THR A 142 10.30 -54.92 68.59
N ASN A 143 9.00 -55.07 68.91
CA ASN A 143 8.10 -54.00 69.39
C ASN A 143 7.77 -52.79 68.46
N GLY A 144 7.68 -52.98 67.14
CA GLY A 144 6.96 -52.04 66.24
C GLY A 144 7.69 -50.74 65.89
N ASN A 145 9.01 -50.76 65.94
CA ASN A 145 9.87 -49.82 65.21
C ASN A 145 9.78 -50.07 63.68
N PRO A 146 10.21 -49.12 62.83
CA PRO A 146 10.52 -49.41 61.43
C PRO A 146 11.60 -50.49 61.28
N ASP A 147 11.60 -51.22 60.16
CA ASP A 147 12.57 -52.30 59.87
C ASP A 147 14.04 -51.80 59.77
N GLU A 148 14.23 -50.48 59.70
CA GLU A 148 15.51 -49.76 59.64
C GLU A 148 16.15 -49.56 61.04
N THR A 149 15.51 -50.03 62.11
CA THR A 149 15.94 -49.89 63.53
C THR A 149 16.86 -51.04 64.01
N GLU A 150 17.94 -50.72 64.73
CA GLU A 150 19.04 -51.62 65.12
C GLU A 150 18.89 -52.27 66.52
N TYR A 151 19.34 -53.52 66.72
CA TYR A 151 19.33 -54.37 67.95
C TYR A 151 20.72 -55.00 68.25
N ILE A 152 21.09 -55.49 69.46
CA ILE A 152 22.50 -55.88 69.82
C ILE A 152 22.69 -57.02 70.88
N LEU A 153 23.31 -58.20 70.59
CA LEU A 153 23.36 -59.47 71.42
C LEU A 153 24.77 -59.99 71.88
N GLU A 154 24.91 -60.66 73.04
CA GLU A 154 26.16 -61.04 73.74
C GLU A 154 26.25 -62.53 74.24
N TYR A 155 27.44 -63.16 74.44
CA TYR A 155 27.58 -64.54 75.05
C TYR A 155 28.98 -65.00 75.59
N THR A 156 29.10 -66.18 76.26
CA THR A 156 30.35 -66.74 76.88
C THR A 156 30.37 -68.27 77.12
N SER A 157 31.54 -68.93 77.23
CA SER A 157 31.69 -70.35 77.69
C SER A 157 31.87 -70.51 79.21
N HIS A 158 31.84 -69.40 79.94
CA HIS A 158 32.12 -69.33 81.37
C HIS A 158 30.83 -68.93 82.13
N THR A 159 30.94 -68.38 83.34
CA THR A 159 29.78 -68.17 84.22
C THR A 159 29.22 -66.74 84.27
N ASN A 160 29.84 -65.76 83.62
CA ASN A 160 29.39 -64.35 83.66
C ASN A 160 29.89 -63.50 82.46
N PHE A 161 29.37 -62.26 82.39
CA PHE A 161 29.55 -61.31 81.28
C PHE A 161 30.55 -60.17 81.56
N THR A 162 31.19 -60.16 82.73
CA THR A 162 32.03 -59.05 83.20
C THR A 162 33.47 -59.08 82.69
N SER A 163 33.89 -60.18 82.06
CA SER A 163 35.30 -60.42 81.73
C SER A 163 35.49 -61.02 80.35
N TYR A 164 34.65 -61.98 79.96
CA TYR A 164 34.58 -62.50 78.60
C TYR A 164 33.13 -62.62 78.17
N LYS A 165 32.72 -61.67 77.33
CA LYS A 165 31.46 -61.68 76.58
C LYS A 165 31.74 -61.34 75.12
N TYR A 166 30.92 -61.86 74.21
CA TYR A 166 30.77 -61.34 72.84
C TYR A 166 29.68 -60.26 72.80
N GLU A 167 29.53 -59.52 71.70
CA GLU A 167 28.44 -58.57 71.43
C GLU A 167 28.24 -58.43 69.89
N ILE A 168 27.02 -58.26 69.35
CA ILE A 168 26.73 -58.17 67.90
C ILE A 168 25.48 -57.34 67.59
N SER A 169 25.59 -56.31 66.76
CA SER A 169 24.44 -55.59 66.20
C SER A 169 23.72 -56.38 65.09
N VAL A 170 22.39 -56.39 65.09
CA VAL A 170 21.49 -56.98 64.09
C VAL A 170 20.19 -56.17 63.99
N ILE A 171 19.51 -56.19 62.85
CA ILE A 171 18.19 -55.53 62.69
C ILE A 171 16.99 -56.46 63.00
N TYR A 172 17.20 -57.77 63.23
CA TYR A 172 16.14 -58.69 63.68
C TYR A 172 16.67 -60.03 64.31
N PRO A 173 15.98 -60.63 65.31
CA PRO A 173 16.21 -62.00 65.86
C PRO A 173 15.65 -63.17 64.99
N PRO A 174 15.84 -64.47 65.31
CA PRO A 174 16.54 -65.13 66.44
C PRO A 174 17.95 -65.68 66.09
N VAL A 175 18.54 -66.59 66.90
CA VAL A 175 20.01 -66.88 66.88
C VAL A 175 20.40 -68.35 67.26
N SER A 176 21.68 -68.76 67.19
CA SER A 176 22.10 -70.17 67.43
C SER A 176 23.54 -70.36 67.96
N LEU A 177 23.82 -71.45 68.71
CA LEU A 177 24.90 -71.50 69.71
C LEU A 177 25.61 -72.88 69.85
N GLY A 178 26.42 -73.21 68.84
CA GLY A 178 27.50 -74.19 68.99
C GLY A 178 28.63 -73.71 69.92
N GLY A 179 29.84 -74.22 69.74
CA GLY A 179 31.03 -73.78 70.52
C GLY A 179 31.13 -74.40 71.91
N LEU A 180 29.98 -74.74 72.49
CA LEU A 180 29.82 -76.14 72.86
C LEU A 180 30.17 -76.99 71.59
N LEU A 181 31.40 -77.52 71.45
CA LEU A 181 32.09 -77.99 70.22
C LEU A 181 32.11 -79.55 69.97
N ALA A 182 31.03 -80.27 70.31
CA ALA A 182 30.75 -81.73 70.64
C ALA A 182 30.15 -82.47 72.03
N ASN A 183 29.80 -82.21 73.39
CA ASN A 183 30.25 -82.03 74.89
C ASN A 183 31.17 -80.98 75.63
N THR A 184 30.73 -79.77 76.02
CA THR A 184 31.21 -78.87 77.14
C THR A 184 30.37 -77.53 77.06
N THR A 185 30.40 -76.53 77.99
CA THR A 185 29.29 -75.57 78.43
C THR A 185 29.35 -74.01 78.08
N TYR A 186 28.23 -73.22 77.98
CA TYR A 186 28.11 -71.75 77.62
C TYR A 186 26.83 -70.93 78.13
N GLN A 187 26.75 -69.55 78.00
CA GLN A 187 25.66 -68.55 78.35
C GLN A 187 25.47 -67.26 77.44
N PHE A 188 24.31 -66.53 77.36
CA PHE A 188 23.90 -65.56 76.23
C PHE A 188 22.85 -64.37 76.54
N ARG A 189 22.78 -63.12 75.90
CA ARG A 189 21.85 -61.90 76.19
C ARG A 189 21.72 -60.64 75.18
N VAL A 190 20.77 -59.61 75.16
CA VAL A 190 20.54 -58.58 74.00
C VAL A 190 19.78 -57.14 74.12
N LYS A 191 20.04 -56.00 73.34
CA LYS A 191 19.47 -54.53 73.28
C LYS A 191 19.10 -53.80 71.89
N ALA A 192 18.91 -52.42 71.72
CA ALA A 192 18.50 -51.61 70.47
C ALA A 192 18.71 -50.00 70.31
N SER A 193 18.50 -49.30 69.12
CA SER A 193 18.77 -47.81 68.75
C SER A 193 17.95 -47.05 67.60
N ASN A 194 18.00 -45.69 67.41
CA ASN A 194 17.21 -44.81 66.43
C ASN A 194 17.97 -43.89 65.39
N LEU A 195 17.25 -43.28 64.42
CA LEU A 195 17.74 -42.35 63.34
C LEU A 195 18.42 -41.04 63.78
N ALA A 196 18.36 -40.66 65.05
CA ALA A 196 19.08 -39.51 65.61
C ALA A 196 20.21 -39.94 66.58
N ASP A 197 20.65 -41.21 66.45
CA ASP A 197 21.68 -41.87 67.23
C ASP A 197 21.37 -42.02 68.75
N VAL A 198 20.17 -42.51 69.11
CA VAL A 198 19.70 -42.68 70.52
C VAL A 198 19.28 -44.14 70.86
N GLU A 199 19.76 -44.68 71.99
CA GLU A 199 19.82 -46.13 72.36
C GLU A 199 18.90 -46.65 73.54
N THR A 200 18.84 -47.98 73.76
CA THR A 200 17.95 -48.73 74.72
C THR A 200 18.61 -49.90 75.56
N GLY A 201 17.96 -51.06 75.96
CA GLY A 201 18.41 -52.02 77.06
C GLY A 201 18.21 -53.59 76.95
N THR A 202 18.61 -54.46 77.96
CA THR A 202 19.02 -55.94 77.83
C THR A 202 18.44 -57.14 78.73
N VAL A 203 18.62 -58.48 78.41
CA VAL A 203 18.23 -59.79 79.18
C VAL A 203 18.91 -61.19 78.75
N GLN A 204 18.99 -62.36 79.53
CA GLN A 204 20.02 -63.54 79.45
C GLN A 204 19.66 -65.13 79.65
N THR A 205 20.48 -66.20 79.26
CA THR A 205 20.34 -67.75 79.50
C THR A 205 21.60 -68.78 79.36
N SER A 206 21.57 -70.19 79.52
CA SER A 206 22.72 -71.28 79.50
C SER A 206 22.51 -72.90 79.39
N THR A 207 23.40 -73.87 78.87
CA THR A 207 23.34 -75.46 78.94
C THR A 207 24.55 -76.48 78.45
N SER A 208 24.43 -77.89 78.29
CA SER A 208 25.45 -79.02 77.86
C SER A 208 25.03 -80.58 77.61
N THR A 209 25.90 -81.71 77.54
CA THR A 209 25.94 -83.02 76.62
C THR A 209 26.64 -84.55 76.97
N LEU A 210 26.62 -85.79 76.23
CA LEU A 210 27.25 -87.31 76.38
C LEU A 210 27.66 -88.57 75.29
N ALA A 211 27.10 -89.83 74.95
CA ALA A 211 27.77 -91.00 74.05
C ALA A 211 27.05 -92.33 73.31
N ALA A 212 27.66 -93.25 72.38
CA ALA A 212 27.07 -94.49 71.56
C ALA A 212 27.92 -95.78 70.88
N LYS A 213 27.44 -96.67 69.87
CA LYS A 213 27.95 -98.02 69.16
C LYS A 213 27.68 -98.24 67.59
N LEU A 214 28.35 -99.18 66.84
CA LEU A 214 28.00 -99.70 65.45
C LEU A 214 27.25 -101.05 65.31
N GLU A 215 26.26 -101.13 64.40
CA GLU A 215 25.51 -102.34 63.98
C GLU A 215 25.11 -102.26 62.48
N ASP A 216 24.47 -103.31 61.92
CA ASP A 216 24.01 -103.45 60.52
C ASP A 216 24.95 -102.86 59.45
N LEU A 217 26.07 -103.56 59.23
CA LEU A 217 27.03 -103.20 58.18
C LEU A 217 26.39 -103.29 56.80
N ALA A 218 26.34 -102.17 56.09
CA ALA A 218 25.90 -102.12 54.70
C ALA A 218 27.05 -101.66 53.81
N TYR A 219 27.50 -102.50 52.88
CA TYR A 219 28.49 -102.06 51.89
C TYR A 219 27.80 -101.35 50.71
N SER A 220 28.21 -100.12 50.41
CA SER A 220 28.08 -99.55 49.07
C SER A 220 29.43 -99.64 48.36
N VAL A 221 29.45 -100.42 47.28
CA VAL A 221 30.65 -100.57 46.44
C VAL A 221 30.75 -99.43 45.45
N TYR A 222 31.96 -98.92 45.29
CA TYR A 222 32.31 -97.85 44.37
C TYR A 222 33.48 -98.30 43.47
N ARG A 223 33.95 -97.41 42.58
CA ARG A 223 34.95 -97.74 41.54
C ARG A 223 36.25 -98.31 42.12
N THR A 224 37.06 -97.42 42.68
CA THR A 224 38.37 -97.71 43.31
C THR A 224 38.21 -97.67 44.83
N SER A 225 37.00 -97.94 45.30
CA SER A 225 36.64 -97.77 46.69
C SER A 225 35.42 -98.60 47.06
N ALA A 226 35.21 -98.77 48.35
CA ALA A 226 33.96 -99.29 48.87
C ALA A 226 33.70 -98.64 50.23
N THR A 227 32.51 -98.08 50.36
CA THR A 227 32.01 -97.48 51.58
C THR A 227 31.30 -98.58 52.33
N VAL A 228 32.08 -99.31 53.11
CA VAL A 228 31.50 -100.10 54.19
C VAL A 228 30.86 -99.12 55.13
N SER A 229 29.54 -99.18 55.28
CA SER A 229 28.75 -98.22 56.07
C SER A 229 28.16 -98.81 57.33
N TRP A 230 27.94 -97.90 58.28
CA TRP A 230 27.56 -98.14 59.67
C TRP A 230 27.16 -96.80 60.28
N THR A 231 26.44 -96.80 61.41
CA THR A 231 25.94 -95.56 62.02
C THR A 231 27.07 -94.58 62.46
N PRO A 232 27.09 -93.31 62.01
CA PRO A 232 28.15 -92.33 62.29
C PRO A 232 28.32 -91.88 63.74
N MET A 233 29.55 -91.45 64.02
CA MET A 233 30.15 -91.35 65.34
C MET A 233 31.13 -90.15 65.50
N SER A 234 30.75 -88.90 65.17
CA SER A 234 31.54 -87.75 64.64
C SER A 234 31.94 -86.52 65.52
N GLY A 235 33.22 -86.25 65.86
CA GLY A 235 33.55 -84.97 66.56
C GLY A 235 34.99 -84.74 67.09
N ALA A 236 35.13 -83.78 68.04
CA ALA A 236 36.33 -83.28 68.78
C ALA A 236 36.80 -83.94 70.13
N ILE A 237 36.42 -83.36 71.30
CA ILE A 237 37.19 -83.26 72.56
C ILE A 237 36.47 -83.56 73.94
N ARG A 238 35.13 -83.30 74.22
CA ARG A 238 34.21 -83.71 75.41
C ARG A 238 32.73 -84.45 75.45
N GLU A 239 32.09 -85.31 74.58
CA GLU A 239 30.78 -85.27 73.75
C GLU A 239 30.60 -86.08 72.40
N ARG A 240 30.98 -85.64 71.19
CA ARG A 240 30.64 -86.29 69.90
C ARG A 240 31.83 -86.83 69.05
N SER A 241 33.10 -86.74 69.50
CA SER A 241 34.22 -87.61 69.04
C SER A 241 34.32 -89.00 69.70
N SER A 242 34.18 -90.11 68.98
CA SER A 242 34.46 -91.43 69.55
C SER A 242 35.92 -91.81 69.51
N GLU A 243 36.91 -90.90 69.48
CA GLU A 243 38.31 -91.35 69.22
C GLU A 243 38.37 -92.24 67.95
N GLY A 244 37.44 -92.02 67.01
CA GLY A 244 37.26 -92.70 65.73
C GLY A 244 36.41 -93.98 65.71
N TYR A 245 36.82 -94.91 64.86
CA TYR A 245 36.33 -96.28 64.70
C TYR A 245 37.51 -97.18 64.33
N LEU A 246 37.25 -98.47 64.11
CA LEU A 246 38.20 -99.42 63.55
C LEU A 246 37.50 -100.27 62.49
N LEU A 247 37.92 -100.16 61.22
CA LEU A 247 37.63 -101.16 60.18
C LEU A 247 38.88 -101.96 59.79
N LEU A 248 38.66 -103.24 59.46
CA LEU A 248 39.63 -104.17 58.92
C LEU A 248 39.11 -104.80 57.62
N MET A 249 39.98 -105.06 56.64
CA MET A 249 39.59 -105.62 55.35
C MET A 249 40.70 -106.45 54.67
N SER A 250 40.33 -107.50 53.93
CA SER A 250 41.22 -108.41 53.19
C SER A 250 40.71 -108.69 51.76
N SER A 251 41.55 -109.25 50.88
CA SER A 251 41.13 -109.89 49.63
C SER A 251 40.90 -111.41 49.77
N SER A 252 41.14 -111.98 50.96
CA SER A 252 40.93 -113.40 51.28
C SER A 252 39.77 -113.56 52.28
N PRO A 253 38.86 -114.56 52.09
CA PRO A 253 37.70 -114.78 52.97
C PRO A 253 38.10 -115.11 54.42
N ILE A 254 39.30 -115.67 54.61
CA ILE A 254 39.86 -116.02 55.92
C ILE A 254 40.76 -114.92 56.51
N PHE A 255 40.76 -113.72 55.92
CA PHE A 255 41.58 -112.56 56.32
C PHE A 255 43.11 -112.82 56.29
N GLU A 256 43.57 -113.74 55.43
CA GLU A 256 44.99 -113.86 55.09
C GLU A 256 45.48 -112.59 54.39
N GLY A 257 46.14 -111.71 55.17
CA GLY A 257 46.58 -110.40 54.72
C GLY A 257 45.47 -109.35 54.79
N VAL A 258 45.62 -108.39 55.71
CA VAL A 258 44.74 -107.22 55.79
C VAL A 258 45.20 -106.20 54.74
N VAL A 259 44.41 -106.04 53.67
CA VAL A 259 44.70 -105.13 52.56
C VAL A 259 44.28 -103.69 52.86
N HIS A 260 43.38 -103.49 53.82
CA HIS A 260 43.12 -102.17 54.39
C HIS A 260 42.76 -102.27 55.88
N SER A 261 43.31 -101.37 56.68
CA SER A 261 42.98 -101.20 58.09
C SER A 261 42.86 -99.71 58.36
N SER A 262 41.82 -99.34 59.08
CA SER A 262 41.53 -97.97 59.45
C SER A 262 41.01 -97.95 60.86
N ALA A 263 41.96 -98.00 61.81
CA ALA A 263 41.77 -97.34 63.10
C ALA A 263 41.69 -95.83 62.81
N THR A 264 40.49 -95.35 62.52
CA THR A 264 40.26 -93.91 62.57
C THR A 264 40.48 -93.48 64.03
N SER A 265 41.06 -92.31 64.26
CA SER A 265 40.65 -91.42 65.36
C SER A 265 39.81 -90.24 64.86
N GLN A 266 39.39 -90.34 63.58
CA GLN A 266 38.56 -89.40 62.85
C GLN A 266 37.11 -89.91 62.90
N PRO A 267 36.31 -89.44 63.86
CA PRO A 267 35.07 -90.11 64.20
C PRO A 267 33.95 -89.79 63.19
N ALA A 268 34.14 -88.90 62.22
CA ALA A 268 33.09 -88.53 61.26
C ALA A 268 32.68 -89.63 60.26
N LEU A 269 33.48 -90.68 60.16
CA LEU A 269 33.37 -91.78 59.20
C LEU A 269 32.22 -92.74 59.49
N GLY A 270 30.97 -92.30 59.27
CA GLY A 270 29.72 -93.09 59.36
C GLY A 270 29.58 -94.09 58.24
N SER A 271 30.55 -94.98 58.19
CA SER A 271 31.17 -95.58 57.02
C SER A 271 32.61 -95.19 56.88
N LEU A 272 33.42 -96.17 56.51
CA LEU A 272 34.69 -95.91 55.87
C LEU A 272 34.55 -96.27 54.39
N THR A 273 34.67 -95.25 53.55
CA THR A 273 35.13 -95.43 52.18
C THR A 273 36.58 -95.88 52.21
N ILE A 274 36.83 -97.18 52.05
CA ILE A 274 38.17 -97.65 51.73
C ILE A 274 38.47 -97.19 50.31
N GLU A 275 39.52 -96.41 50.10
CA GLU A 275 39.96 -95.97 48.77
C GLU A 275 41.26 -96.66 48.31
N GLY A 276 41.62 -96.48 47.03
CA GLY A 276 42.78 -97.12 46.41
C GLY A 276 42.57 -98.60 46.07
N LEU A 277 41.32 -99.09 46.16
CA LEU A 277 40.97 -100.45 45.75
C LEU A 277 41.08 -100.63 44.24
N LEU A 278 41.40 -101.85 43.82
CA LEU A 278 41.31 -102.19 42.41
C LEU A 278 39.82 -102.22 42.01
N THR A 279 39.51 -101.65 40.85
CA THR A 279 38.16 -101.74 40.28
C THR A 279 37.80 -103.19 40.00
N ASN A 280 36.51 -103.53 40.01
CA ASN A 280 36.04 -104.83 39.56
C ASN A 280 36.58 -106.04 40.37
N THR A 281 36.89 -105.86 41.66
CA THR A 281 37.67 -106.77 42.51
C THR A 281 36.99 -107.05 43.87
N THR A 282 37.08 -108.28 44.38
CA THR A 282 36.38 -108.74 45.60
C THR A 282 37.22 -108.60 46.88
N TYR A 283 36.58 -108.19 47.97
CA TYR A 283 37.17 -107.94 49.29
C TYR A 283 36.23 -108.38 50.45
N TYR A 284 36.75 -108.48 51.68
CA TYR A 284 36.09 -109.01 52.89
C TYR A 284 36.41 -108.14 54.10
N TYR A 285 35.45 -107.73 54.95
CA TYR A 285 35.61 -106.60 55.90
C TYR A 285 34.92 -106.75 57.30
N LYS A 286 35.20 -105.83 58.25
CA LYS A 286 34.58 -105.64 59.62
C LYS A 286 34.67 -104.17 60.12
N ALA A 287 33.87 -103.67 61.08
CA ALA A 287 33.97 -102.27 61.59
C ALA A 287 33.49 -101.97 63.05
N GLY A 288 33.96 -100.90 63.74
CA GLY A 288 33.51 -100.52 65.12
C GLY A 288 33.97 -99.20 65.78
N ALA A 289 33.06 -98.40 66.37
CA ALA A 289 33.26 -97.03 66.89
C ALA A 289 33.96 -96.92 68.26
N ARG A 290 34.87 -95.95 68.48
CA ARG A 290 35.90 -95.95 69.54
C ARG A 290 35.63 -95.17 70.87
N ASN A 291 34.38 -94.95 71.25
CA ASN A 291 33.88 -94.04 72.30
C ASN A 291 34.82 -93.07 73.12
N TRP A 292 34.69 -93.04 74.45
CA TRP A 292 35.25 -92.13 75.48
C TRP A 292 36.78 -92.00 75.60
N ASN A 293 37.38 -92.45 76.70
CA ASN A 293 37.39 -93.87 77.07
C ASN A 293 37.94 -94.78 75.93
N GLY A 294 38.00 -94.34 74.67
CA GLY A 294 38.80 -94.92 73.56
C GLY A 294 38.32 -96.27 72.99
N VAL A 295 37.18 -96.81 73.44
CA VAL A 295 36.74 -98.19 73.23
C VAL A 295 36.06 -98.42 71.87
N ALA A 296 36.73 -99.14 70.96
CA ALA A 296 36.19 -99.65 69.68
C ALA A 296 35.01 -100.63 69.88
N ASN A 297 33.99 -100.55 69.04
CA ASN A 297 32.74 -101.28 69.22
C ASN A 297 32.35 -102.08 67.94
N LEU A 298 33.07 -103.20 67.73
CA LEU A 298 33.23 -103.95 66.47
C LEU A 298 32.08 -104.90 66.04
N SER A 299 32.11 -105.29 64.76
CA SER A 299 31.16 -106.18 64.06
C SER A 299 31.80 -107.40 63.33
N ASP A 300 30.95 -108.21 62.67
CA ASP A 300 31.28 -109.50 62.01
C ASP A 300 31.92 -109.38 60.61
N VAL A 301 32.27 -110.54 60.00
CA VAL A 301 32.78 -110.66 58.62
C VAL A 301 31.67 -110.51 57.59
N ASP A 302 31.89 -109.65 56.59
CA ASP A 302 31.07 -109.57 55.38
C ASP A 302 31.94 -109.34 54.11
N THR A 303 31.38 -109.35 52.89
CA THR A 303 32.13 -109.30 51.62
C THR A 303 31.44 -108.50 50.52
N PHE A 304 32.24 -107.90 49.63
CA PHE A 304 31.74 -107.15 48.49
C PHE A 304 32.69 -107.23 47.27
N THR A 305 32.18 -106.90 46.09
CA THR A 305 32.99 -106.71 44.86
C THR A 305 32.92 -105.25 44.44
N THR A 306 34.05 -104.54 44.38
CA THR A 306 34.10 -103.15 43.92
C THR A 306 33.42 -102.99 42.56
N GLN A 307 32.85 -101.83 42.33
CA GLN A 307 32.23 -101.53 41.05
C GLN A 307 33.26 -101.62 39.92
N ALA A 308 32.76 -101.88 38.72
CA ALA A 308 33.49 -101.55 37.53
C ALA A 308 33.74 -100.03 37.45
N SER A 309 34.66 -99.62 36.58
CA SER A 309 34.84 -98.19 36.27
C SER A 309 33.50 -97.55 35.86
N PRO A 310 33.12 -96.37 36.36
CA PRO A 310 31.88 -95.71 35.98
C PRO A 310 32.01 -95.24 34.53
N LEU A 311 30.87 -95.18 33.86
CA LEU A 311 30.79 -94.70 32.49
C LEU A 311 30.87 -93.17 32.48
N THR A 312 32.03 -92.65 32.07
CA THR A 312 32.18 -91.22 31.75
C THR A 312 31.61 -90.94 30.36
N GLY A 313 31.35 -89.67 30.05
CA GLY A 313 30.74 -89.29 28.78
C GLY A 313 29.29 -89.80 28.61
N PHE A 314 28.60 -90.15 29.70
CA PHE A 314 27.22 -90.65 29.63
C PHE A 314 26.27 -89.57 29.11
N ALA A 315 25.86 -89.74 27.85
CA ALA A 315 25.12 -88.74 27.11
C ALA A 315 24.09 -89.39 26.17
N LEU A 316 23.02 -88.65 25.91
CA LEU A 316 22.09 -88.99 24.84
C LEU A 316 22.75 -88.71 23.48
N VAL A 317 22.99 -89.77 22.70
CA VAL A 317 23.46 -89.65 21.30
C VAL A 317 22.27 -89.33 20.41
N SER A 318 21.18 -90.08 20.56
CA SER A 318 19.96 -89.87 19.80
C SER A 318 18.73 -90.35 20.56
N ARG A 319 17.66 -89.54 20.53
CA ARG A 319 16.29 -90.00 20.80
C ARG A 319 15.56 -90.26 19.48
N HIS A 320 14.87 -91.38 19.41
CA HIS A 320 13.95 -91.74 18.34
C HIS A 320 12.54 -91.93 18.92
N ILE A 321 11.62 -92.42 18.09
CA ILE A 321 10.21 -92.60 18.44
C ILE A 321 10.04 -93.75 19.45
N SER A 322 10.74 -94.87 19.27
CA SER A 322 10.64 -96.06 20.12
C SER A 322 11.99 -96.62 20.60
N SER A 323 13.05 -95.80 20.52
CA SER A 323 14.39 -96.14 21.02
C SER A 323 15.18 -94.89 21.40
N ALA A 324 16.20 -95.08 22.24
CA ALA A 324 17.23 -94.09 22.48
C ALA A 324 18.60 -94.75 22.51
N THR A 325 19.60 -94.07 21.94
CA THR A 325 21.01 -94.47 21.97
C THR A 325 21.73 -93.57 22.95
N LEU A 326 22.40 -94.16 23.94
CA LEU A 326 23.23 -93.44 24.90
C LEU A 326 24.66 -93.96 24.82
N SER A 327 25.62 -93.03 24.85
CA SER A 327 27.06 -93.29 24.74
C SER A 327 27.77 -93.17 26.07
N TRP A 328 29.02 -93.62 26.08
CA TRP A 328 29.99 -93.49 27.15
C TRP A 328 31.42 -93.71 26.62
N ASP A 329 32.42 -93.28 27.37
CA ASP A 329 33.82 -93.61 27.06
C ASP A 329 34.12 -95.09 27.33
N THR A 330 34.94 -95.73 26.50
CA THR A 330 35.21 -97.17 26.61
C THR A 330 36.10 -97.52 27.81
N LEU A 331 35.68 -98.54 28.55
CA LEU A 331 36.43 -99.08 29.69
C LEU A 331 37.17 -100.34 29.26
N ALA A 332 38.23 -100.13 28.48
CA ALA A 332 39.07 -101.20 27.91
C ALA A 332 39.70 -102.13 28.98
N SER A 333 39.76 -101.69 30.23
CA SER A 333 40.00 -102.53 31.41
C SER A 333 39.21 -102.00 32.61
N GLY A 334 38.94 -102.86 33.60
CA GLY A 334 38.19 -102.47 34.81
C GLY A 334 36.66 -102.53 34.70
N ALA A 335 36.13 -103.27 33.72
CA ALA A 335 34.71 -103.68 33.65
C ALA A 335 34.62 -105.13 33.12
N ALA A 336 33.47 -105.77 33.33
CA ALA A 336 33.10 -107.08 32.75
C ALA A 336 32.07 -106.95 31.61
N GLY A 337 31.51 -105.76 31.40
CA GLY A 337 30.48 -105.46 30.40
C GLY A 337 29.74 -104.16 30.72
N TYR A 338 28.66 -103.91 29.99
CA TYR A 338 27.79 -102.74 30.13
C TYR A 338 26.32 -103.13 29.98
N GLU A 339 25.43 -102.43 30.68
CA GLU A 339 23.99 -102.51 30.49
C GLU A 339 23.38 -101.11 30.47
N LEU A 340 22.70 -100.76 29.37
CA LEU A 340 21.84 -99.58 29.32
C LEU A 340 20.42 -100.00 29.68
N GLN A 341 19.85 -99.36 30.70
CA GLN A 341 18.46 -99.54 31.12
C GLN A 341 17.65 -98.28 30.80
N ALA A 342 16.35 -98.48 30.53
CA ALA A 342 15.34 -97.42 30.46
C ALA A 342 14.08 -97.83 31.24
N SER A 343 13.50 -96.88 31.97
CA SER A 343 12.18 -97.04 32.61
C SER A 343 11.36 -95.75 32.45
N SER A 344 10.03 -95.86 32.43
CA SER A 344 9.12 -94.69 32.35
C SER A 344 8.84 -94.03 33.70
N ASP A 345 9.36 -94.58 34.81
CA ASP A 345 9.05 -94.20 36.20
C ASP A 345 10.26 -93.74 37.03
N SER A 346 11.33 -93.26 36.38
CA SER A 346 12.61 -92.88 36.99
C SER A 346 13.36 -94.00 37.73
N PHE A 347 12.97 -95.27 37.54
CA PHE A 347 13.43 -96.44 38.32
C PHE A 347 13.05 -96.36 39.81
N ALA A 348 12.03 -95.55 40.15
CA ALA A 348 11.54 -95.34 41.51
C ALA A 348 10.22 -96.06 41.81
N GLY A 349 9.59 -96.67 40.80
CA GLY A 349 8.32 -97.39 40.90
C GLY A 349 8.42 -98.86 40.51
N ALA A 350 7.35 -99.37 39.90
CA ALA A 350 7.20 -100.75 39.46
C ALA A 350 7.03 -100.90 37.94
N ALA A 351 7.41 -99.89 37.14
CA ALA A 351 7.34 -99.98 35.69
C ALA A 351 8.37 -100.99 35.14
N ALA A 352 8.04 -101.61 34.02
CA ALA A 352 8.93 -102.57 33.37
C ALA A 352 10.18 -101.86 32.82
N THR A 353 11.32 -102.09 33.46
CA THR A 353 12.62 -101.66 32.93
C THR A 353 12.95 -102.48 31.69
N VAL A 354 13.11 -101.80 30.55
CA VAL A 354 13.67 -102.39 29.33
C VAL A 354 15.18 -102.13 29.29
N SER A 355 15.95 -103.14 28.88
CA SER A 355 17.42 -103.10 28.99
C SER A 355 18.12 -103.71 27.80
N SER A 356 19.31 -103.18 27.50
CA SER A 356 20.25 -103.71 26.50
C SER A 356 21.58 -103.96 27.19
N ARG A 357 22.13 -105.18 27.11
CA ARG A 357 23.36 -105.59 27.79
C ARG A 357 24.39 -106.13 26.79
N THR A 358 25.66 -105.80 26.99
CA THR A 358 26.80 -106.41 26.29
C THR A 358 27.94 -106.74 27.25
N TYR A 359 28.70 -107.79 26.94
CA TYR A 359 29.95 -108.12 27.62
C TYR A 359 31.19 -107.70 26.79
N ALA A 360 30.99 -107.03 25.66
CA ALA A 360 32.05 -106.52 24.81
C ALA A 360 32.61 -105.20 25.37
N LEU A 361 33.79 -105.25 25.99
CA LEU A 361 34.43 -104.09 26.66
C LEU A 361 34.74 -102.91 25.72
N SER A 362 34.79 -103.14 24.40
CA SER A 362 34.97 -102.11 23.37
C SER A 362 33.71 -101.31 23.02
N ALA A 363 32.53 -101.68 23.54
CA ALA A 363 31.30 -100.93 23.28
C ALA A 363 31.32 -99.57 23.99
N ASN A 364 31.09 -98.50 23.24
CA ASN A 364 31.04 -97.11 23.71
C ASN A 364 29.62 -96.52 23.73
N SER A 365 28.62 -97.35 23.46
CA SER A 365 27.22 -96.99 23.38
C SER A 365 26.36 -98.25 23.32
N LEU A 366 25.11 -98.12 23.76
CA LEU A 366 24.04 -99.07 23.45
C LEU A 366 22.78 -98.29 23.07
N ALA A 367 21.90 -98.96 22.34
CA ALA A 367 20.51 -98.53 22.17
C ALA A 367 19.60 -99.43 23.02
N VAL A 368 18.60 -98.83 23.65
CA VAL A 368 17.41 -99.52 24.16
C VAL A 368 16.25 -99.22 23.24
N SER A 369 15.50 -100.26 22.87
CA SER A 369 14.33 -100.22 21.98
C SER A 369 13.11 -100.81 22.67
N GLY A 370 11.92 -100.58 22.10
CA GLY A 370 10.65 -100.93 22.76
C GLY A 370 10.19 -99.86 23.75
N LEU A 371 10.64 -98.62 23.55
CA LEU A 371 10.12 -97.46 24.27
C LEU A 371 8.80 -97.01 23.64
N GLU A 372 7.86 -96.53 24.45
CA GLU A 372 6.67 -95.84 23.96
C GLU A 372 7.03 -94.43 23.46
N PRO A 373 6.41 -93.91 22.36
CA PRO A 373 6.57 -92.54 21.87
C PRO A 373 6.09 -91.48 22.86
N ASN A 374 6.50 -90.21 22.66
CA ASN A 374 6.06 -89.04 23.45
C ASN A 374 6.08 -89.24 25.00
N THR A 375 6.92 -90.12 25.52
CA THR A 375 6.88 -90.59 26.90
C THR A 375 8.21 -90.26 27.57
N THR A 376 8.18 -89.80 28.82
CA THR A 376 9.40 -89.53 29.58
C THR A 376 10.07 -90.84 29.94
N TRP A 377 11.17 -91.16 29.26
CA TRP A 377 11.99 -92.33 29.58
C TRP A 377 13.25 -91.88 30.31
N TYR A 378 13.54 -92.58 31.39
CA TYR A 378 14.66 -92.35 32.29
C TYR A 378 15.71 -93.42 32.03
N PHE A 379 16.94 -93.03 31.75
CA PHE A 379 18.01 -93.93 31.32
C PHE A 379 19.17 -93.93 32.29
N ARG A 380 19.73 -95.12 32.55
CA ARG A 380 21.00 -95.28 33.26
C ARG A 380 21.81 -96.38 32.59
N ALA A 381 23.10 -96.15 32.37
CA ALA A 381 24.01 -97.19 31.91
C ALA A 381 24.86 -97.65 33.09
N GLY A 382 24.83 -98.94 33.39
CA GLY A 382 25.69 -99.56 34.38
C GLY A 382 26.86 -100.28 33.72
N SER A 383 28.09 -100.01 34.14
CA SER A 383 29.18 -100.95 33.88
C SER A 383 29.09 -102.13 34.85
N LEU A 384 29.26 -103.34 34.33
CA LEU A 384 29.15 -104.59 35.09
C LEU A 384 30.49 -104.89 35.77
N ASN A 385 30.46 -105.21 37.06
CA ASN A 385 31.58 -105.89 37.73
C ASN A 385 31.51 -107.41 37.54
N SER A 386 32.53 -108.11 38.02
CA SER A 386 32.80 -109.54 37.88
C SER A 386 31.81 -110.42 38.64
N ASN A 387 31.06 -109.84 39.59
CA ASN A 387 29.95 -110.45 40.30
C ASN A 387 28.58 -109.99 39.73
N GLY A 388 28.55 -109.34 38.56
CA GLY A 388 27.34 -108.84 37.89
C GLY A 388 26.74 -107.57 38.49
N GLY A 389 27.36 -106.96 39.49
CA GLY A 389 26.92 -105.70 40.09
C GLY A 389 27.11 -104.52 39.14
N LEU A 390 26.11 -103.65 39.05
CA LEU A 390 26.05 -102.54 38.09
C LEU A 390 26.48 -101.21 38.72
N ASN A 391 27.45 -100.54 38.12
CA ASN A 391 27.82 -99.16 38.43
C ASN A 391 27.07 -98.19 37.51
N TYR A 392 25.84 -97.87 37.89
CA TYR A 392 24.99 -96.98 37.10
C TYR A 392 25.51 -95.55 37.08
N THR A 393 25.46 -94.95 35.90
CA THR A 393 25.50 -93.51 35.70
C THR A 393 24.35 -92.81 36.42
N SER A 394 24.48 -91.49 36.60
CA SER A 394 23.32 -90.64 36.89
C SER A 394 22.21 -90.87 35.86
N VAL A 395 20.97 -90.82 36.33
CA VAL A 395 19.80 -90.98 35.45
C VAL A 395 19.71 -89.79 34.51
N VAL A 396 19.77 -90.06 33.20
CA VAL A 396 19.47 -89.08 32.15
C VAL A 396 18.05 -89.35 31.68
N SER A 397 17.12 -88.43 31.94
CA SER A 397 15.80 -88.46 31.33
C SER A 397 15.86 -87.91 29.91
N THR A 398 15.21 -88.58 28.96
CA THR A 398 14.78 -87.95 27.71
C THR A 398 13.37 -88.40 27.38
N ILE A 399 12.57 -87.47 26.88
CA ILE A 399 11.26 -87.79 26.34
C ILE A 399 11.50 -88.42 24.96
N THR A 400 10.86 -89.55 24.67
CA THR A 400 10.88 -90.12 23.31
C THR A 400 10.21 -89.17 22.34
N ARG A 401 10.60 -89.26 21.06
CA ARG A 401 9.96 -88.46 20.02
C ARG A 401 8.48 -88.84 19.88
N ALA A 402 7.62 -87.86 19.62
CA ALA A 402 6.24 -88.12 19.25
C ALA A 402 6.18 -88.84 17.90
N ASN A 403 5.10 -89.57 17.63
CA ASN A 403 4.90 -90.22 16.34
C ASN A 403 4.95 -89.17 15.21
N PRO A 404 5.49 -89.50 14.02
CA PRO A 404 5.52 -88.56 12.91
C PRO A 404 4.10 -88.25 12.42
N VAL A 405 3.77 -86.96 12.34
CA VAL A 405 2.53 -86.50 11.71
C VAL A 405 2.69 -86.49 10.18
N TYR A 406 1.63 -86.85 9.45
CA TYR A 406 1.64 -86.94 7.98
C TYR A 406 0.52 -86.10 7.35
N THR A 407 0.72 -85.69 6.09
CA THR A 407 -0.32 -85.07 5.26
C THR A 407 -1.56 -85.95 5.12
N ASN A 408 -2.74 -85.33 5.12
CA ASN A 408 -4.01 -86.03 5.00
C ASN A 408 -4.21 -86.55 3.58
N SER A 409 -4.12 -87.86 3.39
CA SER A 409 -4.25 -88.52 2.07
C SER A 409 -5.64 -88.40 1.44
N GLN A 410 -6.65 -87.91 2.18
CA GLN A 410 -7.99 -87.61 1.65
C GLN A 410 -8.07 -86.22 1.00
N VAL A 411 -7.05 -85.38 1.14
CA VAL A 411 -6.97 -84.05 0.52
C VAL A 411 -5.90 -84.05 -0.57
N SER A 412 -6.26 -83.68 -1.79
CA SER A 412 -5.36 -83.70 -2.95
C SER A 412 -5.46 -82.41 -3.76
N PRO A 413 -4.38 -81.60 -3.86
CA PRO A 413 -3.11 -81.74 -3.15
C PRO A 413 -3.28 -81.45 -1.64
N PRO A 414 -2.54 -82.12 -0.73
CA PRO A 414 -2.61 -81.86 0.70
C PRO A 414 -1.90 -80.55 1.11
N VAL A 415 -1.12 -79.97 0.20
CA VAL A 415 -0.53 -78.64 0.32
C VAL A 415 -1.23 -77.73 -0.68
N VAL A 416 -1.99 -76.76 -0.19
CA VAL A 416 -2.74 -75.79 -0.99
C VAL A 416 -2.06 -74.42 -0.87
N PRO A 417 -1.28 -73.99 -1.87
CA PRO A 417 -0.76 -72.63 -1.94
C PRO A 417 -1.81 -71.64 -2.45
N ASP A 418 -1.70 -70.41 -1.98
CA ASP A 418 -2.38 -69.22 -2.51
C ASP A 418 -1.31 -68.17 -2.87
N LYS A 419 -1.69 -66.94 -3.24
CA LYS A 419 -0.79 -65.82 -3.53
C LYS A 419 0.05 -65.43 -2.30
N THR A 420 -0.60 -65.25 -1.15
CA THR A 420 0.02 -64.76 0.10
C THR A 420 -0.22 -65.67 1.30
N SER A 421 -0.78 -66.86 1.08
CA SER A 421 -0.95 -67.89 2.11
C SER A 421 -0.57 -69.28 1.60
N LEU A 422 -0.41 -70.22 2.52
CA LEU A 422 -0.49 -71.65 2.21
C LEU A 422 -1.18 -72.38 3.35
N ARG A 423 -1.89 -73.48 3.02
CA ARG A 423 -2.52 -74.38 3.99
C ARG A 423 -2.04 -75.82 3.74
N VAL A 424 -1.68 -76.51 4.81
CA VAL A 424 -1.30 -77.92 4.81
C VAL A 424 -2.36 -78.69 5.58
N TYR A 425 -2.94 -79.67 4.91
CA TYR A 425 -3.90 -80.60 5.47
C TYR A 425 -3.14 -81.85 5.95
N PHE A 426 -3.27 -82.18 7.22
CA PHE A 426 -2.59 -83.28 7.90
C PHE A 426 -3.58 -84.13 8.71
N SER A 427 -3.17 -85.33 9.09
CA SER A 427 -3.95 -86.21 9.96
C SER A 427 -3.46 -86.06 11.40
N PRO A 428 -4.25 -85.47 12.32
CA PRO A 428 -3.85 -85.36 13.72
C PRO A 428 -3.63 -86.71 14.38
N LEU A 429 -2.69 -86.74 15.32
CA LEU A 429 -2.45 -87.86 16.23
C LEU A 429 -3.54 -87.93 17.30
N PRO A 430 -3.87 -89.11 17.85
CA PRO A 430 -4.83 -89.24 18.94
C PRO A 430 -4.42 -88.47 20.20
N LEU A 431 -5.37 -87.78 20.83
CA LEU A 431 -5.13 -87.03 22.09
C LEU A 431 -4.80 -87.92 23.31
N SER A 432 -5.01 -89.23 23.20
CA SER A 432 -4.64 -90.23 24.22
C SER A 432 -4.60 -91.64 23.62
N PRO A 433 -3.89 -92.61 24.22
CA PRO A 433 -2.94 -92.46 25.34
C PRO A 433 -1.66 -91.72 24.92
N GLN A 434 -0.83 -91.33 25.90
CA GLN A 434 0.39 -90.54 25.67
C GLN A 434 1.30 -91.10 24.56
N GLY A 435 1.52 -92.43 24.51
CA GLY A 435 2.29 -93.13 23.47
C GLY A 435 1.79 -92.95 22.03
N SER A 436 0.55 -92.48 21.84
CA SER A 436 -0.02 -92.15 20.54
C SER A 436 -0.07 -90.64 20.25
N ALA A 437 0.13 -89.79 21.26
CA ALA A 437 -0.14 -88.36 21.22
C ALA A 437 1.09 -87.49 20.87
N CYS A 438 0.86 -86.18 20.86
CA CYS A 438 1.85 -85.11 20.72
C CYS A 438 1.32 -83.85 21.43
N GLU A 439 2.20 -82.96 21.89
CA GLU A 439 1.79 -81.72 22.58
C GLU A 439 1.52 -80.55 21.63
N GLY A 440 1.82 -80.72 20.33
CA GLY A 440 1.43 -79.79 19.28
C GLY A 440 2.01 -80.15 17.93
N TYR A 441 1.62 -79.36 16.93
CA TYR A 441 2.18 -79.44 15.58
C TYR A 441 2.87 -78.13 15.23
N LEU A 442 4.04 -78.21 14.60
CA LEU A 442 4.59 -77.08 13.85
C LEU A 442 4.54 -77.39 12.35
N LEU A 443 4.23 -76.37 11.56
CA LEU A 443 4.58 -76.35 10.16
C LEU A 443 5.79 -75.44 10.02
N GLN A 444 6.88 -75.93 9.42
CA GLN A 444 8.07 -75.14 9.17
C GLN A 444 8.23 -74.87 7.67
N ARG A 445 8.53 -73.61 7.32
CA ARG A 445 8.88 -73.18 5.96
C ARG A 445 10.30 -72.63 5.88
N SER A 446 10.90 -72.76 4.71
CA SER A 446 12.15 -72.10 4.31
C SER A 446 12.09 -71.77 2.81
N THR A 447 12.73 -70.68 2.37
CA THR A 447 12.87 -70.34 0.92
C THR A 447 13.99 -71.13 0.22
N ARG A 448 14.67 -72.02 0.95
CA ARG A 448 15.71 -72.96 0.49
C ARG A 448 15.48 -74.34 1.12
N THR A 449 16.13 -75.37 0.62
CA THR A 449 16.16 -76.69 1.28
C THR A 449 16.59 -76.56 2.75
N PHE A 450 16.04 -77.40 3.64
CA PHE A 450 16.37 -77.36 5.06
C PHE A 450 17.83 -77.78 5.29
N GLY A 451 18.58 -76.97 6.04
CA GLY A 451 20.00 -77.21 6.27
C GLY A 451 20.68 -76.06 7.03
N SER A 452 21.99 -76.13 7.19
CA SER A 452 22.78 -75.08 7.84
C SER A 452 22.63 -73.74 7.10
N GLY A 453 22.07 -72.73 7.77
CA GLY A 453 21.82 -71.40 7.19
C GLY A 453 20.46 -71.22 6.51
N SER A 454 19.53 -72.19 6.58
CA SER A 454 18.13 -71.95 6.20
C SER A 454 17.42 -71.10 7.26
N VAL A 455 16.79 -69.98 6.87
CA VAL A 455 15.90 -69.22 7.75
C VAL A 455 14.58 -69.97 7.86
N ILE A 456 14.35 -70.57 9.03
CA ILE A 456 13.15 -71.34 9.32
C ILE A 456 12.13 -70.42 9.99
N VAL A 457 10.92 -70.38 9.44
CA VAL A 457 9.75 -69.78 10.10
C VAL A 457 8.78 -70.90 10.44
N SER A 458 8.28 -70.93 11.68
CA SER A 458 7.30 -71.90 12.16
C SER A 458 5.92 -71.27 12.34
N SER A 459 4.89 -71.99 11.94
CA SER A 459 3.51 -71.82 12.40
C SER A 459 3.19 -72.96 13.37
N ALA A 460 2.31 -72.74 14.34
CA ALA A 460 1.96 -73.71 15.37
C ALA A 460 0.46 -74.01 15.36
N ALA A 461 0.09 -75.23 15.76
CA ALA A 461 -1.31 -75.61 15.99
C ALA A 461 -1.41 -76.63 17.14
N GLU A 462 -2.42 -76.44 17.99
CA GLU A 462 -2.72 -77.31 19.14
C GLU A 462 -2.98 -78.77 18.72
N PRO A 463 -2.81 -79.76 19.63
CA PRO A 463 -3.14 -81.17 19.37
C PRO A 463 -4.58 -81.39 18.88
N SER A 464 -5.52 -80.55 19.32
CA SER A 464 -6.94 -80.56 18.96
C SER A 464 -7.27 -79.78 17.67
N SER A 465 -6.28 -79.23 16.98
CA SER A 465 -6.49 -78.60 15.67
C SER A 465 -6.98 -79.62 14.64
N GLY A 466 -7.96 -79.22 13.82
CA GLY A 466 -8.71 -80.12 12.92
C GLY A 466 -7.96 -80.60 11.68
N GLY A 467 -6.64 -80.86 11.79
CA GLY A 467 -5.82 -81.32 10.67
C GLY A 467 -5.47 -80.25 9.65
N VAL A 468 -5.45 -78.96 10.04
CA VAL A 468 -5.08 -77.84 9.17
C VAL A 468 -4.10 -76.92 9.89
N ILE A 469 -2.96 -76.64 9.25
CA ILE A 469 -1.93 -75.70 9.69
C ILE A 469 -1.39 -74.95 8.48
N GLY A 470 -0.88 -73.72 8.65
CA GLY A 470 -0.50 -72.92 7.50
C GLY A 470 0.22 -71.63 7.84
N PHE A 471 0.52 -70.86 6.80
CA PHE A 471 1.12 -69.54 6.91
C PHE A 471 0.29 -68.53 6.13
N ASP A 472 0.24 -67.31 6.65
CA ASP A 472 -0.23 -66.11 5.98
C ASP A 472 0.93 -65.09 5.89
N GLY A 473 0.78 -64.05 5.07
CA GLY A 473 1.87 -63.10 4.83
C GLY A 473 3.07 -63.70 4.08
N LEU A 474 2.82 -64.71 3.24
CA LEU A 474 3.80 -65.23 2.28
C LEU A 474 4.00 -64.25 1.13
N ARG A 475 5.16 -64.35 0.48
CA ARG A 475 5.42 -63.64 -0.78
C ARG A 475 4.83 -64.44 -1.95
N PRO A 476 4.14 -63.81 -2.92
CA PRO A 476 3.75 -64.44 -4.18
C PRO A 476 4.94 -64.96 -5.01
N SER A 477 4.66 -65.78 -6.00
CA SER A 477 5.65 -66.33 -6.95
C SER A 477 6.89 -66.99 -6.30
N THR A 478 6.79 -67.46 -5.06
CA THR A 478 7.95 -67.83 -4.22
C THR A 478 7.88 -69.28 -3.76
N THR A 479 8.94 -70.04 -4.04
CA THR A 479 9.08 -71.44 -3.59
C THR A 479 9.38 -71.51 -2.10
N TYR A 480 8.54 -72.24 -1.37
CA TYR A 480 8.74 -72.62 0.03
C TYR A 480 8.90 -74.13 0.16
N TYR A 481 10.02 -74.55 0.74
CA TYR A 481 10.27 -75.91 1.22
C TYR A 481 9.56 -76.07 2.56
N LEU A 482 8.87 -77.21 2.74
CA LEU A 482 7.93 -77.43 3.82
C LEU A 482 8.20 -78.75 4.54
N ARG A 483 8.15 -78.71 5.87
CA ARG A 483 8.11 -79.91 6.71
C ARG A 483 7.10 -79.73 7.83
N LEU A 484 6.30 -80.75 8.06
CA LEU A 484 5.49 -80.88 9.26
C LEU A 484 6.38 -81.33 10.42
N VAL A 485 5.91 -81.04 11.63
CA VAL A 485 6.53 -81.39 12.88
C VAL A 485 5.43 -81.82 13.84
N SER A 486 5.60 -82.95 14.50
CA SER A 486 4.91 -83.24 15.77
C SER A 486 5.88 -82.98 16.92
N LEU A 487 5.39 -82.31 17.96
CA LEU A 487 6.13 -82.01 19.19
C LEU A 487 5.83 -83.07 20.25
N ASN A 488 6.85 -83.51 20.96
CA ASN A 488 6.66 -84.29 22.19
C ASN A 488 6.60 -83.36 23.42
N TRP A 489 6.51 -83.95 24.61
CA TRP A 489 6.43 -83.27 25.91
C TRP A 489 7.67 -82.42 26.31
N ASP A 490 8.77 -82.41 25.54
CA ASP A 490 9.90 -81.47 25.70
C ASP A 490 10.10 -80.55 24.49
N ASP A 491 9.01 -80.28 23.74
CA ASP A 491 8.97 -79.53 22.48
C ASP A 491 9.97 -80.03 21.41
N SER A 492 10.41 -81.29 21.52
CA SER A 492 11.32 -81.89 20.56
C SER A 492 10.61 -82.22 19.25
N PRO A 493 11.15 -81.75 18.12
CA PRO A 493 10.55 -82.01 16.82
C PRO A 493 10.80 -83.45 16.33
N THR A 494 9.72 -84.12 15.95
CA THR A 494 9.72 -85.20 14.96
C THR A 494 9.38 -84.60 13.60
N TYR A 495 10.35 -84.55 12.70
CA TYR A 495 10.18 -83.95 11.37
C TYR A 495 9.60 -84.93 10.35
N THR A 496 8.62 -84.48 9.58
CA THR A 496 8.14 -85.11 8.34
C THR A 496 8.31 -84.11 7.20
N ASP A 497 9.27 -84.33 6.31
CA ASP A 497 9.41 -83.50 5.10
C ASP A 497 8.23 -83.76 4.15
N ILE A 498 7.58 -82.69 3.70
CA ILE A 498 6.39 -82.73 2.83
C ILE A 498 6.64 -82.06 1.48
N GLY A 499 7.91 -81.95 1.08
CA GLY A 499 8.36 -81.43 -0.20
C GLY A 499 8.48 -79.90 -0.23
N TYR A 500 8.05 -79.31 -1.34
CA TYR A 500 8.01 -77.87 -1.56
C TYR A 500 6.79 -77.50 -2.39
N THR A 501 6.38 -76.23 -2.29
CA THR A 501 5.36 -75.64 -3.15
C THR A 501 5.75 -74.20 -3.50
N ALA A 502 5.20 -73.65 -4.58
CA ALA A 502 5.27 -72.22 -4.85
C ALA A 502 3.94 -71.57 -4.48
N THR A 503 3.99 -70.38 -3.87
CA THR A 503 2.82 -69.48 -3.85
C THR A 503 2.39 -69.13 -5.27
N LEU A 504 1.11 -68.85 -5.45
CA LEU A 504 0.56 -68.47 -6.75
C LEU A 504 1.22 -67.18 -7.26
N GLN A 505 1.14 -66.98 -8.58
CA GLN A 505 1.72 -65.81 -9.24
C GLN A 505 1.15 -64.52 -8.64
N ALA A 506 2.02 -63.52 -8.45
CA ALA A 506 1.62 -62.17 -8.10
C ALA A 506 0.57 -61.61 -9.08
N ASP A 507 -0.34 -60.77 -8.58
CA ASP A 507 -1.13 -59.94 -9.47
C ASP A 507 -0.25 -58.91 -10.18
N ALA A 508 -0.72 -58.48 -11.36
CA ALA A 508 -0.21 -57.28 -12.02
C ALA A 508 -0.52 -56.05 -11.14
N LEU A 509 0.14 -54.91 -11.41
CA LEU A 509 -0.21 -53.65 -10.76
C LEU A 509 -1.66 -53.27 -11.14
N PRO A 510 -2.57 -53.01 -10.18
CA PRO A 510 -3.99 -52.76 -10.51
C PRO A 510 -4.21 -51.56 -11.43
N LEU A 511 -3.32 -50.57 -11.35
CA LEU A 511 -3.20 -49.45 -12.26
C LEU A 511 -1.73 -49.03 -12.34
N VAL A 512 -1.28 -48.67 -13.55
CA VAL A 512 -0.03 -47.95 -13.78
C VAL A 512 -0.42 -46.67 -14.50
N THR A 513 -0.13 -45.51 -13.91
CA THR A 513 -0.41 -44.20 -14.53
C THR A 513 0.88 -43.67 -15.15
N LEU A 514 0.81 -43.19 -16.39
CA LEU A 514 1.94 -42.48 -16.99
C LEU A 514 1.99 -41.08 -16.36
N TYR A 515 3.02 -40.82 -15.54
CA TYR A 515 3.13 -39.60 -14.74
C TYR A 515 3.72 -38.44 -15.55
N GLY A 516 4.62 -38.76 -16.48
CA GLY A 516 5.19 -37.79 -17.40
C GLY A 516 6.22 -38.42 -18.33
N VAL A 517 6.29 -37.89 -19.54
CA VAL A 517 7.31 -38.21 -20.54
C VAL A 517 8.07 -36.94 -20.90
N TRP A 518 9.38 -37.09 -21.06
CA TRP A 518 10.32 -36.03 -21.43
C TRP A 518 11.05 -36.45 -22.70
N SER A 519 12.07 -35.69 -23.13
CA SER A 519 12.69 -35.91 -24.44
C SER A 519 13.53 -37.18 -24.57
N THR A 520 13.95 -37.80 -23.47
CA THR A 520 14.77 -39.03 -23.49
C THR A 520 14.45 -40.00 -22.34
N SER A 521 13.37 -39.72 -21.59
CA SER A 521 13.05 -40.34 -20.32
C SER A 521 11.54 -40.34 -20.08
N ALA A 522 11.05 -41.30 -19.29
CA ALA A 522 9.64 -41.44 -18.94
C ALA A 522 9.50 -41.95 -17.50
N THR A 523 8.46 -41.52 -16.79
CA THR A 523 8.13 -42.00 -15.44
C THR A 523 6.69 -42.48 -15.39
N VAL A 524 6.48 -43.65 -14.78
CA VAL A 524 5.17 -44.13 -14.37
C VAL A 524 5.03 -44.10 -12.86
N THR A 525 3.80 -43.98 -12.37
CA THR A 525 3.40 -44.07 -10.96
C THR A 525 2.38 -45.18 -10.74
N PHE A 526 2.42 -45.82 -9.58
CA PHE A 526 1.57 -46.95 -9.20
C PHE A 526 1.57 -47.14 -7.68
N ASP A 527 0.58 -47.84 -7.13
CA ASP A 527 0.57 -48.22 -5.71
C ASP A 527 1.57 -49.34 -5.42
N ALA A 528 2.31 -49.22 -4.32
CA ALA A 528 3.32 -50.21 -3.93
C ALA A 528 2.68 -51.49 -3.37
N VAL A 529 3.05 -52.64 -3.95
CA VAL A 529 2.48 -53.98 -3.62
C VAL A 529 3.42 -54.89 -2.82
N GLY A 530 4.50 -54.34 -2.22
CA GLY A 530 5.44 -55.10 -1.39
C GLY A 530 6.37 -56.06 -2.16
N ALA A 531 6.70 -55.68 -3.40
CA ALA A 531 7.57 -56.43 -4.31
C ALA A 531 9.04 -56.51 -3.85
N ASP A 532 9.88 -57.26 -4.57
CA ASP A 532 11.34 -57.16 -4.52
C ASP A 532 11.88 -55.96 -5.30
N GLY A 533 11.02 -55.32 -6.08
CA GLY A 533 11.36 -54.22 -6.97
C GLY A 533 10.31 -54.04 -8.07
N TYR A 534 10.56 -53.12 -8.99
CA TYR A 534 9.66 -52.84 -10.11
C TYR A 534 10.48 -52.60 -11.38
N VAL A 535 9.97 -53.11 -12.51
CA VAL A 535 10.51 -52.82 -13.85
C VAL A 535 9.53 -51.91 -14.59
N LEU A 536 10.05 -50.88 -15.25
CA LEU A 536 9.38 -50.12 -16.33
C LEU A 536 10.09 -50.47 -17.65
N GLN A 537 9.31 -50.78 -18.68
CA GLN A 537 9.79 -50.99 -20.05
C GLN A 537 9.08 -50.05 -21.02
N ALA A 538 9.81 -49.59 -22.03
CA ALA A 538 9.31 -48.82 -23.17
C ALA A 538 9.59 -49.56 -24.48
N ALA A 539 8.63 -49.54 -25.40
CA ALA A 539 8.77 -50.16 -26.73
C ALA A 539 8.10 -49.29 -27.80
N ALA A 540 8.66 -49.27 -29.02
CA ALA A 540 8.05 -48.58 -30.17
C ALA A 540 6.79 -49.28 -30.72
N HIS A 541 6.39 -50.43 -30.14
CA HIS A 541 5.25 -51.23 -30.60
C HIS A 541 4.52 -51.90 -29.42
N PRO A 542 3.16 -51.93 -29.39
CA PRO A 542 2.38 -52.39 -28.24
C PRO A 542 2.54 -53.87 -27.90
N SER A 543 3.19 -54.65 -28.77
CA SER A 543 3.52 -56.06 -28.54
C SER A 543 4.74 -56.25 -27.62
N PHE A 544 5.56 -55.22 -27.36
CA PHE A 544 6.81 -55.30 -26.59
C PHE A 544 7.72 -56.46 -27.05
N THR A 545 7.76 -56.69 -28.37
CA THR A 545 8.60 -57.69 -29.04
C THR A 545 10.07 -57.27 -29.11
N THR A 546 10.31 -55.96 -29.09
CA THR A 546 11.59 -55.31 -28.80
C THR A 546 11.37 -54.41 -27.60
N ILE A 547 12.39 -54.23 -26.76
CA ILE A 547 12.39 -53.29 -25.65
C ILE A 547 13.48 -52.27 -25.97
N GLU A 548 13.12 -51.02 -26.19
CA GLU A 548 14.07 -49.98 -26.59
C GLU A 548 14.79 -49.40 -25.36
N ALA A 549 14.05 -49.25 -24.26
CA ALA A 549 14.63 -48.91 -22.96
C ALA A 549 13.87 -49.61 -21.82
N GLU A 550 14.60 -49.95 -20.76
CA GLU A 550 14.03 -50.43 -19.51
C GLU A 550 14.76 -49.87 -18.30
N SER A 551 14.09 -49.90 -17.15
CA SER A 551 14.60 -49.44 -15.87
C SER A 551 14.08 -50.32 -14.75
N PHE A 552 14.95 -50.68 -13.80
CA PHE A 552 14.63 -51.50 -12.65
C PHE A 552 15.01 -50.78 -11.36
N THR A 553 14.10 -50.79 -10.38
CA THR A 553 14.40 -50.42 -8.99
C THR A 553 14.25 -51.63 -8.08
N SER A 554 15.20 -51.85 -7.18
CA SER A 554 15.13 -52.84 -6.11
C SER A 554 14.40 -52.33 -4.84
N ASN A 555 13.82 -51.13 -4.90
CA ASN A 555 12.98 -50.61 -3.82
C ASN A 555 11.55 -51.15 -3.95
N GLY A 556 11.23 -52.20 -3.19
CA GLY A 556 9.88 -52.78 -3.09
C GLY A 556 8.78 -51.83 -2.59
N ALA A 557 9.15 -50.71 -1.96
CA ALA A 557 8.26 -49.65 -1.50
C ALA A 557 8.23 -48.41 -2.44
N ALA A 558 8.83 -48.50 -3.64
CA ALA A 558 8.68 -47.46 -4.64
C ALA A 558 7.24 -47.41 -5.17
N THR A 559 6.73 -46.20 -5.39
CA THR A 559 5.43 -45.91 -6.04
C THR A 559 5.61 -45.33 -7.45
N SER A 560 6.83 -45.43 -7.99
CA SER A 560 7.21 -44.89 -9.30
C SER A 560 8.48 -45.54 -9.83
N VAL A 561 8.60 -45.65 -11.16
CA VAL A 561 9.85 -46.00 -11.84
C VAL A 561 10.08 -45.03 -13.00
N THR A 562 11.34 -44.65 -13.20
CA THR A 562 11.79 -43.74 -14.26
C THR A 562 12.79 -44.45 -15.17
N ILE A 563 12.55 -44.45 -16.48
CA ILE A 563 13.61 -44.64 -17.49
C ILE A 563 14.35 -43.31 -17.57
N GLY A 564 15.60 -43.26 -17.09
CA GLY A 564 16.37 -42.02 -16.96
C GLY A 564 17.02 -41.52 -18.26
N SER A 565 17.23 -42.42 -19.22
CA SER A 565 17.82 -42.17 -20.54
C SER A 565 17.60 -43.39 -21.43
N GLY A 566 17.68 -43.21 -22.75
CA GLY A 566 17.61 -44.31 -23.74
C GLY A 566 16.33 -44.35 -24.56
N LEU A 567 15.42 -43.39 -24.38
CA LEU A 567 14.40 -43.07 -25.38
C LEU A 567 14.96 -42.00 -26.32
N ASP A 568 14.60 -42.08 -27.60
CA ASP A 568 14.88 -41.03 -28.58
C ASP A 568 13.80 -39.93 -28.50
N PRO A 569 14.11 -38.64 -28.72
CA PRO A 569 13.11 -37.55 -28.74
C PRO A 569 12.04 -37.69 -29.84
N ASN A 570 10.94 -36.94 -29.71
CA ASN A 570 9.86 -36.81 -30.71
C ASN A 570 9.30 -38.17 -31.23
N THR A 571 9.39 -39.23 -30.42
CA THR A 571 9.16 -40.62 -30.83
C THR A 571 8.06 -41.25 -29.96
N LEU A 572 7.19 -42.03 -30.60
CA LEU A 572 6.07 -42.71 -29.94
C LEU A 572 6.54 -43.96 -29.19
N TYR A 573 6.27 -44.03 -27.89
CA TYR A 573 6.56 -45.22 -27.09
C TYR A 573 5.31 -45.70 -26.33
N TYR A 574 5.17 -47.03 -26.27
CA TYR A 574 4.24 -47.73 -25.39
C TYR A 574 4.96 -48.08 -24.10
N PHE A 575 4.30 -47.90 -22.95
CA PHE A 575 4.90 -48.12 -21.63
C PHE A 575 4.17 -49.22 -20.85
N ARG A 576 4.95 -50.04 -20.13
CA ARG A 576 4.42 -51.03 -19.19
C ARG A 576 5.29 -51.14 -17.95
N ALA A 577 4.67 -51.33 -16.80
CA ALA A 577 5.40 -51.61 -15.57
C ALA A 577 4.82 -52.82 -14.82
N GLY A 578 5.67 -53.48 -14.04
CA GLY A 578 5.27 -54.67 -13.30
C GLY A 578 6.07 -54.82 -12.00
N PRO A 579 5.47 -55.45 -10.97
CA PRO A 579 6.16 -55.76 -9.73
C PRO A 579 6.99 -57.02 -9.92
N VAL A 580 8.21 -57.02 -9.39
CA VAL A 580 9.11 -58.17 -9.41
C VAL A 580 8.95 -58.95 -8.11
N PHE A 581 8.58 -60.22 -8.19
CA PHE A 581 8.54 -61.14 -7.04
C PHE A 581 9.41 -62.36 -7.35
N SER A 582 10.46 -62.58 -6.56
CA SER A 582 11.40 -63.71 -6.75
C SER A 582 11.94 -63.84 -8.20
N GLY A 583 12.14 -62.71 -8.88
CA GLY A 583 12.62 -62.65 -10.27
C GLY A 583 11.55 -62.81 -11.36
N THR A 584 10.27 -62.96 -11.00
CA THR A 584 9.14 -62.98 -11.94
C THR A 584 8.45 -61.61 -11.97
N THR A 585 8.21 -61.06 -13.16
CA THR A 585 7.51 -59.78 -13.35
C THR A 585 6.16 -60.01 -14.03
N VAL A 586 5.10 -59.31 -13.57
CA VAL A 586 3.78 -59.31 -14.23
C VAL A 586 3.45 -57.89 -14.67
N TYR A 587 3.44 -57.65 -15.99
CA TYR A 587 3.31 -56.30 -16.53
C TYR A 587 1.85 -55.85 -16.68
N THR A 588 1.63 -54.57 -16.37
CA THR A 588 0.43 -53.79 -16.72
C THR A 588 0.86 -52.70 -17.68
N LEU A 589 0.08 -52.44 -18.72
CA LEU A 589 0.24 -51.24 -19.55
C LEU A 589 0.02 -50.00 -18.68
N SER A 590 0.67 -48.88 -19.01
CA SER A 590 0.31 -47.61 -18.41
C SER A 590 -1.07 -47.15 -18.88
N THR A 591 -1.61 -46.13 -18.20
CA THR A 591 -2.76 -45.36 -18.67
C THR A 591 -2.34 -43.89 -18.73
N PRO A 592 -2.33 -43.24 -19.92
CA PRO A 592 -2.48 -43.86 -21.25
C PRO A 592 -1.37 -44.90 -21.56
N ASP A 593 -1.68 -45.84 -22.44
CA ASP A 593 -0.82 -46.98 -22.84
C ASP A 593 0.44 -46.56 -23.63
N TYR A 594 0.39 -45.36 -24.23
CA TYR A 594 1.45 -44.76 -25.03
C TYR A 594 1.48 -43.24 -24.86
N ASP A 595 2.61 -42.62 -25.22
CA ASP A 595 2.81 -41.18 -25.30
C ASP A 595 4.01 -40.86 -26.21
N TYR A 596 4.15 -39.60 -26.65
CA TYR A 596 5.33 -39.14 -27.39
C TYR A 596 6.43 -38.63 -26.44
N THR A 597 7.69 -38.99 -26.71
CA THR A 597 8.81 -38.26 -26.10
C THR A 597 8.83 -36.82 -26.60
N LEU A 598 9.07 -35.88 -25.69
CA LEU A 598 9.09 -34.46 -26.04
C LEU A 598 10.19 -34.17 -27.09
N PRO A 599 9.99 -33.25 -28.05
CA PRO A 599 10.99 -32.99 -29.08
C PRO A 599 12.29 -32.37 -28.52
N PRO A 600 13.37 -32.33 -29.31
CA PRO A 600 14.56 -31.54 -28.97
C PRO A 600 14.19 -30.09 -28.66
N ARG A 601 14.87 -29.48 -27.68
CA ARG A 601 14.63 -28.07 -27.35
C ARG A 601 15.24 -27.15 -28.41
N PRO A 602 14.56 -26.04 -28.77
CA PRO A 602 15.12 -25.06 -29.69
C PRO A 602 16.37 -24.41 -29.06
N SER A 603 17.40 -24.21 -29.88
CA SER A 603 18.68 -23.62 -29.48
C SER A 603 18.86 -22.22 -30.08
N GLY A 604 19.83 -21.44 -29.57
CA GLY A 604 20.03 -20.04 -30.00
C GLY A 604 18.90 -19.07 -29.62
N VAL A 605 17.98 -19.49 -28.75
CA VAL A 605 16.76 -18.76 -28.39
C VAL A 605 17.10 -17.39 -27.80
N SER A 606 16.64 -16.33 -28.45
CA SER A 606 17.03 -14.95 -28.16
C SER A 606 15.95 -13.94 -28.55
N HIS A 607 15.88 -12.79 -27.87
CA HIS A 607 15.00 -11.70 -28.30
C HIS A 607 15.56 -11.03 -29.56
N SER A 608 14.81 -11.08 -30.66
CA SER A 608 15.16 -10.39 -31.92
C SER A 608 14.58 -8.98 -32.02
N GLY A 609 13.51 -8.70 -31.28
CA GLY A 609 12.89 -7.38 -31.21
C GLY A 609 12.07 -7.22 -29.94
N VAL A 610 12.14 -6.04 -29.32
CA VAL A 610 11.34 -5.67 -28.15
C VAL A 610 10.75 -4.29 -28.43
N PHE A 611 9.44 -4.25 -28.61
CA PHE A 611 8.66 -3.06 -28.95
C PHE A 611 7.72 -2.72 -27.79
N TYR A 612 6.88 -1.68 -27.93
CA TYR A 612 5.95 -1.27 -26.87
C TYR A 612 4.70 -2.15 -26.77
N SER A 613 4.37 -2.92 -27.82
CA SER A 613 3.18 -3.79 -27.88
C SER A 613 3.47 -5.23 -28.36
N SER A 614 4.74 -5.57 -28.56
CA SER A 614 5.16 -6.90 -29.02
C SER A 614 6.60 -7.25 -28.62
N ILE A 615 6.87 -8.55 -28.53
CA ILE A 615 8.21 -9.12 -28.37
C ILE A 615 8.40 -10.22 -29.42
N SER A 616 9.47 -10.11 -30.20
CA SER A 616 9.90 -11.10 -31.18
C SER A 616 11.05 -11.94 -30.63
N VAL A 617 10.99 -13.24 -30.86
CA VAL A 617 12.00 -14.23 -30.47
C VAL A 617 12.51 -14.95 -31.71
N THR A 618 13.81 -15.22 -31.77
CA THR A 618 14.49 -16.01 -32.80
C THR A 618 15.22 -17.20 -32.22
N TRP A 619 15.37 -18.26 -32.99
CA TRP A 619 16.09 -19.50 -32.62
C TRP A 619 16.65 -20.20 -33.86
N THR A 620 17.53 -21.18 -33.66
CA THR A 620 17.95 -22.12 -34.70
C THR A 620 16.84 -23.14 -34.94
N ALA A 621 16.23 -23.11 -36.13
CA ALA A 621 15.23 -24.08 -36.53
C ALA A 621 15.82 -25.51 -36.58
N LEU A 622 15.00 -26.48 -36.18
CA LEU A 622 15.34 -27.92 -36.23
C LEU A 622 15.31 -28.46 -37.67
N PRO A 623 16.04 -29.56 -37.96
CA PRO A 623 15.92 -30.29 -39.22
C PRO A 623 14.54 -30.93 -39.38
N ALA A 624 14.24 -31.42 -40.59
CA ALA A 624 12.99 -32.11 -40.92
C ALA A 624 13.07 -33.65 -40.84
N ASP A 625 14.28 -34.18 -40.72
CA ASP A 625 14.63 -35.60 -40.69
C ASP A 625 16.04 -35.69 -40.08
N PRO A 626 16.36 -36.73 -39.29
CA PRO A 626 15.49 -37.83 -38.86
C PRO A 626 14.50 -37.43 -37.74
N GLN A 627 13.52 -38.30 -37.43
CA GLN A 627 12.37 -37.97 -36.58
C GLN A 627 12.78 -37.47 -35.18
N GLU A 628 13.84 -38.04 -34.60
CA GLU A 628 14.31 -37.71 -33.27
C GLU A 628 15.04 -36.35 -33.16
N GLN A 629 15.15 -35.63 -34.28
CA GLN A 629 15.77 -34.31 -34.39
C GLN A 629 14.80 -33.20 -34.83
N THR A 630 13.58 -33.53 -35.26
CA THR A 630 12.50 -32.59 -35.66
C THR A 630 11.54 -32.32 -34.48
N ALA A 631 10.56 -31.43 -34.69
CA ALA A 631 9.46 -31.12 -33.79
C ALA A 631 8.17 -30.97 -34.61
N ASP A 632 7.52 -32.09 -34.93
CA ASP A 632 6.57 -32.17 -36.05
C ASP A 632 5.26 -31.37 -35.87
N GLY A 633 4.92 -30.97 -34.65
CA GLY A 633 3.83 -30.03 -34.37
C GLY A 633 4.21 -28.55 -34.63
N GLY A 634 5.50 -28.26 -34.80
CA GLY A 634 6.08 -26.92 -34.99
C GLY A 634 6.55 -26.26 -33.69
N TYR A 635 6.33 -24.95 -33.57
CA TYR A 635 6.76 -24.14 -32.41
C TYR A 635 5.62 -23.33 -31.81
N LEU A 636 5.70 -23.09 -30.50
CA LEU A 636 4.79 -22.30 -29.70
C LEU A 636 5.57 -21.31 -28.84
N LEU A 637 5.41 -20.01 -29.10
CA LEU A 637 5.95 -18.92 -28.28
C LEU A 637 4.86 -18.42 -27.33
N GLU A 638 5.17 -18.33 -26.04
CA GLU A 638 4.25 -17.87 -25.01
C GLU A 638 4.87 -16.78 -24.14
N ALA A 639 4.03 -15.86 -23.67
CA ALA A 639 4.37 -14.83 -22.71
C ALA A 639 3.36 -14.79 -21.54
N SER A 640 3.88 -14.55 -20.35
CA SER A 640 3.11 -14.44 -19.10
C SER A 640 3.66 -13.33 -18.22
N LEU A 641 2.79 -12.70 -17.43
CA LEU A 641 3.16 -11.80 -16.33
C LEU A 641 3.73 -12.58 -15.13
N SER A 642 3.54 -13.90 -15.07
CA SER A 642 4.06 -14.77 -14.01
C SER A 642 5.27 -15.59 -14.46
N PRO A 643 6.34 -15.71 -13.62
CA PRO A 643 7.45 -16.64 -13.90
C PRO A 643 7.03 -18.11 -13.93
N THR A 644 5.89 -18.46 -13.33
CA THR A 644 5.38 -19.84 -13.29
C THR A 644 4.49 -20.22 -14.48
N PHE A 645 4.09 -19.25 -15.32
CA PHE A 645 3.12 -19.46 -16.40
C PHE A 645 1.80 -20.11 -15.92
N ALA A 646 1.36 -19.78 -14.70
CA ALA A 646 0.07 -20.23 -14.14
C ALA A 646 -1.14 -19.80 -15.01
N SER A 647 -1.00 -18.67 -15.71
CA SER A 647 -1.73 -18.35 -16.93
C SER A 647 -0.73 -18.08 -18.05
N VAL A 648 -1.11 -18.44 -19.28
CA VAL A 648 -0.49 -17.92 -20.50
C VAL A 648 -1.34 -16.74 -20.93
N ASP A 649 -0.76 -15.55 -20.93
CA ASP A 649 -1.52 -14.31 -21.17
C ASP A 649 -1.51 -13.96 -22.66
N PHE A 650 -0.44 -14.33 -23.39
CA PHE A 650 -0.30 -14.17 -24.83
C PHE A 650 0.46 -15.35 -25.42
N SER A 651 0.07 -15.80 -26.62
CA SER A 651 0.78 -16.85 -27.36
C SER A 651 0.74 -16.64 -28.87
N SER A 652 1.69 -17.24 -29.58
CA SER A 652 1.68 -17.41 -31.03
C SER A 652 2.39 -18.70 -31.42
N ALA A 653 1.97 -19.31 -32.54
CA ALA A 653 2.46 -20.62 -32.95
C ALA A 653 2.73 -20.67 -34.46
N ALA A 654 3.60 -21.59 -34.87
CA ALA A 654 3.90 -21.87 -36.27
C ALA A 654 4.11 -23.37 -36.48
N SER A 655 3.20 -24.03 -37.19
CA SER A 655 3.28 -25.46 -37.54
C SER A 655 4.36 -25.80 -38.58
N ALA A 656 5.11 -24.80 -39.06
CA ALA A 656 6.22 -25.00 -39.97
C ALA A 656 7.52 -25.20 -39.17
N ILE A 657 8.08 -26.40 -39.20
CA ILE A 657 9.36 -26.76 -38.55
C ILE A 657 10.56 -25.90 -38.99
N THR A 658 10.48 -25.27 -40.17
CA THR A 658 11.47 -24.32 -40.70
C THR A 658 11.35 -22.91 -40.11
N ALA A 659 10.34 -22.63 -39.28
CA ALA A 659 10.22 -21.36 -38.59
C ALA A 659 11.38 -21.16 -37.60
N SER A 660 12.05 -20.02 -37.71
CA SER A 660 13.16 -19.58 -36.85
C SER A 660 12.85 -18.30 -36.07
N ALA A 661 11.60 -17.80 -36.19
CA ALA A 661 11.11 -16.61 -35.49
C ALA A 661 9.61 -16.67 -35.24
N LEU A 662 9.17 -16.15 -34.10
CA LEU A 662 7.78 -15.86 -33.73
C LEU A 662 7.73 -14.55 -32.95
N ALA A 663 6.54 -13.95 -32.88
CA ALA A 663 6.30 -12.77 -32.05
C ALA A 663 4.98 -12.88 -31.30
N VAL A 664 4.97 -12.46 -30.04
CA VAL A 664 3.75 -12.21 -29.27
C VAL A 664 3.37 -10.74 -29.41
N THR A 665 2.08 -10.46 -29.60
CA THR A 665 1.54 -9.12 -29.89
C THR A 665 0.36 -8.79 -28.97
N GLY A 666 0.02 -7.50 -28.86
CA GLY A 666 -1.04 -7.02 -27.95
C GLY A 666 -0.57 -6.81 -26.50
N LEU A 667 0.75 -6.86 -26.26
CA LEU A 667 1.36 -6.64 -24.96
C LEU A 667 1.13 -5.20 -24.46
N ALA A 668 1.08 -5.02 -23.14
CA ALA A 668 1.10 -3.69 -22.54
C ALA A 668 2.52 -3.07 -22.61
N PRO A 669 2.64 -1.74 -22.75
CA PRO A 669 3.95 -1.07 -22.76
C PRO A 669 4.57 -1.01 -21.37
N ASN A 670 5.90 -0.84 -21.35
CA ASN A 670 6.75 -0.85 -20.15
C ASN A 670 6.47 -2.00 -19.15
N THR A 671 5.94 -3.12 -19.64
CA THR A 671 5.43 -4.21 -18.81
C THR A 671 6.32 -5.43 -18.97
N SER A 672 6.75 -6.01 -17.84
CA SER A 672 7.68 -7.13 -17.79
C SER A 672 6.96 -8.43 -18.06
N TYR A 673 7.36 -9.11 -19.14
CA TYR A 673 6.88 -10.45 -19.47
C TYR A 673 7.99 -11.48 -19.29
N TYR A 674 7.62 -12.64 -18.77
CA TYR A 674 8.38 -13.89 -18.86
C TYR A 674 8.00 -14.55 -20.19
N LEU A 675 8.96 -15.09 -20.93
CA LEU A 675 8.71 -15.76 -22.20
C LEU A 675 9.26 -17.18 -22.21
N ARG A 676 8.57 -18.09 -22.90
CA ARG A 676 9.04 -19.45 -23.16
C ARG A 676 8.69 -19.87 -24.59
N LEU A 677 9.59 -20.62 -25.22
CA LEU A 677 9.46 -21.15 -26.57
C LEU A 677 9.46 -22.68 -26.50
N GLY A 678 8.33 -23.29 -26.84
CA GLY A 678 8.17 -24.74 -26.94
C GLY A 678 8.38 -25.23 -28.37
N THR A 679 9.08 -26.34 -28.52
CA THR A 679 8.95 -27.24 -29.68
C THR A 679 7.81 -28.22 -29.41
N LEU A 680 6.97 -28.48 -30.42
CA LEU A 680 5.76 -29.29 -30.30
C LEU A 680 5.94 -30.68 -30.92
N ALA A 681 5.59 -31.73 -30.17
CA ALA A 681 5.39 -33.06 -30.71
C ALA A 681 4.13 -33.12 -31.58
N LEU A 682 3.97 -34.23 -32.30
CA LEU A 682 2.91 -34.43 -33.32
C LEU A 682 1.49 -34.42 -32.71
N ASP A 683 1.37 -34.67 -31.41
CA ASP A 683 0.15 -34.58 -30.59
C ASP A 683 -0.08 -33.21 -29.92
N GLY A 684 0.89 -32.30 -29.98
CA GLY A 684 0.90 -31.00 -29.30
C GLY A 684 1.73 -30.92 -28.01
N GLY A 685 2.41 -31.99 -27.59
CA GLY A 685 3.27 -32.00 -26.39
C GLY A 685 4.46 -31.03 -26.50
N ALA A 686 4.58 -30.07 -25.58
CA ALA A 686 5.47 -28.92 -25.73
C ALA A 686 6.75 -28.96 -24.85
N ASN A 687 7.94 -28.89 -25.46
CA ASN A 687 9.22 -28.84 -24.75
C ASN A 687 9.80 -27.42 -24.66
N TYR A 688 9.55 -26.74 -23.54
CA TYR A 688 9.87 -25.32 -23.37
C TYR A 688 11.33 -24.99 -23.05
N THR A 689 11.94 -24.13 -23.86
CA THR A 689 13.10 -23.30 -23.51
C THR A 689 12.60 -21.96 -22.94
N PHE A 690 12.97 -21.64 -21.71
CA PHE A 690 12.63 -20.36 -21.07
C PHE A 690 13.62 -19.25 -21.45
N LEU A 691 13.12 -18.04 -21.63
CA LEU A 691 13.92 -16.83 -21.85
C LEU A 691 14.02 -16.00 -20.56
N THR A 692 15.05 -15.15 -20.47
CA THR A 692 15.10 -14.11 -19.44
C THR A 692 13.94 -13.13 -19.62
N SER A 693 13.17 -12.82 -18.57
CA SER A 693 12.10 -11.84 -18.65
C SER A 693 12.59 -10.46 -19.14
N THR A 694 11.80 -9.80 -19.98
CA THR A 694 12.07 -8.42 -20.43
C THR A 694 10.83 -7.54 -20.36
N PRO A 695 10.96 -6.27 -19.96
CA PRO A 695 9.93 -5.28 -20.22
C PRO A 695 9.85 -4.97 -21.72
N THR A 696 8.63 -4.75 -22.21
CA THR A 696 8.36 -4.03 -23.46
C THR A 696 8.97 -2.61 -23.44
N ARG A 697 9.04 -1.95 -24.59
CA ARG A 697 9.36 -0.50 -24.63
C ARG A 697 8.27 0.29 -23.91
N ALA A 698 8.61 1.47 -23.40
CA ALA A 698 7.61 2.46 -23.04
C ALA A 698 6.95 2.99 -24.33
N MET A 699 5.68 3.39 -24.27
CA MET A 699 5.09 4.18 -25.36
C MET A 699 5.75 5.57 -25.41
N PRO A 700 5.85 6.19 -26.60
CA PRO A 700 6.39 7.54 -26.75
C PRO A 700 5.49 8.57 -26.03
N PRO A 701 6.06 9.57 -25.33
CA PRO A 701 5.32 10.66 -24.75
C PRO A 701 4.78 11.58 -25.86
N VAL A 702 3.46 11.81 -25.89
CA VAL A 702 2.81 12.70 -26.88
C VAL A 702 2.51 14.04 -26.24
N HIS A 703 3.02 15.13 -26.83
CA HIS A 703 2.80 16.51 -26.37
C HIS A 703 1.31 16.85 -26.26
N VAL A 704 0.91 17.46 -25.14
CA VAL A 704 -0.40 18.08 -24.98
C VAL A 704 -0.27 19.57 -25.32
N PRO A 705 -1.10 20.14 -26.22
CA PRO A 705 -1.05 21.57 -26.53
C PRO A 705 -1.15 22.45 -25.27
N TYR A 706 -0.29 23.45 -25.18
CA TYR A 706 -0.17 24.31 -24.01
C TYR A 706 -1.33 25.30 -23.86
N ALA A 707 -1.66 25.65 -22.61
CA ALA A 707 -2.53 26.77 -22.29
C ALA A 707 -1.70 27.98 -21.82
N ALA A 708 -2.27 29.19 -21.89
CA ALA A 708 -1.60 30.40 -21.36
C ALA A 708 -1.24 30.27 -19.87
N THR A 709 -2.00 29.47 -19.10
CA THR A 709 -1.76 29.16 -17.68
C THR A 709 -0.53 28.27 -17.41
N ASP A 710 0.04 27.64 -18.44
CA ASP A 710 1.25 26.82 -18.30
C ASP A 710 2.55 27.66 -18.36
N MET A 711 2.43 28.96 -18.64
CA MET A 711 3.56 29.87 -18.85
C MET A 711 3.53 31.03 -17.85
N THR A 712 4.70 31.42 -17.36
CA THR A 712 4.91 32.69 -16.66
C THR A 712 6.13 33.39 -17.27
N THR A 713 6.51 34.56 -16.75
CA THR A 713 7.74 35.24 -17.16
C THR A 713 9.03 34.49 -16.78
N ALA A 714 8.97 33.48 -15.91
CA ALA A 714 10.15 32.74 -15.43
C ALA A 714 9.98 31.20 -15.35
N THR A 715 8.84 30.66 -15.78
CA THR A 715 8.52 29.22 -15.73
C THR A 715 7.73 28.79 -16.97
N ILE A 716 7.95 27.55 -17.42
CA ILE A 716 7.13 26.86 -18.42
C ILE A 716 6.78 25.48 -17.85
N ARG A 717 5.51 25.09 -17.93
CA ARG A 717 5.03 23.74 -17.68
C ARG A 717 4.84 23.00 -19.00
N VAL A 718 5.63 21.96 -19.21
CA VAL A 718 5.51 21.06 -20.36
C VAL A 718 4.71 19.85 -19.93
N THR A 719 3.70 19.46 -20.72
CA THR A 719 2.75 18.38 -20.39
C THR A 719 2.63 17.40 -21.56
N TRP A 720 2.48 16.11 -21.25
CA TRP A 720 2.30 15.05 -22.24
C TRP A 720 1.24 14.03 -21.76
N THR A 721 0.86 13.12 -22.65
CA THR A 721 0.08 11.93 -22.28
C THR A 721 1.00 10.75 -21.96
N ALA A 722 0.59 9.89 -21.03
CA ALA A 722 1.29 8.64 -20.75
C ALA A 722 1.02 7.56 -21.83
N GLY A 723 -0.06 7.69 -22.61
CA GLY A 723 -0.59 6.57 -23.39
C GLY A 723 -1.03 5.44 -22.44
N ALA A 724 -0.70 4.20 -22.78
CA ALA A 724 -0.92 3.03 -21.91
C ALA A 724 0.27 2.71 -20.97
N ASN A 725 1.25 3.62 -20.84
CA ASN A 725 2.37 3.43 -19.90
C ASN A 725 1.87 3.38 -18.44
N PRO A 726 2.43 2.50 -17.59
CA PRO A 726 2.10 2.45 -16.17
C PRO A 726 2.71 3.65 -15.40
N PRO A 727 2.15 4.04 -14.23
CA PRO A 727 2.57 5.24 -13.50
C PRO A 727 4.02 5.26 -12.97
N ASP A 728 4.71 4.13 -12.95
CA ASP A 728 6.14 4.03 -12.60
C ASP A 728 7.08 4.30 -13.80
N THR A 729 6.53 4.72 -14.94
CA THR A 729 7.33 5.10 -16.12
C THR A 729 8.07 6.41 -15.88
N ARG A 730 9.40 6.37 -15.94
CA ARG A 730 10.25 7.56 -15.84
C ARG A 730 10.32 8.27 -17.19
N TYR A 731 10.08 9.57 -17.20
CA TYR A 731 10.33 10.47 -18.32
C TYR A 731 11.55 11.34 -18.03
N ARG A 732 12.39 11.58 -19.04
CA ARG A 732 13.41 12.63 -19.02
C ARG A 732 12.96 13.77 -19.91
N VAL A 733 12.97 14.99 -19.38
CA VAL A 733 12.81 16.21 -20.16
C VAL A 733 14.18 16.86 -20.32
N ILE A 734 14.48 17.32 -21.52
CA ILE A 734 15.62 18.16 -21.87
C ILE A 734 15.07 19.50 -22.36
N SER A 735 15.70 20.61 -21.94
CA SER A 735 15.27 21.97 -22.31
C SER A 735 16.46 22.90 -22.55
N THR A 736 16.41 23.67 -23.63
CA THR A 736 17.43 24.68 -24.01
C THR A 736 16.80 25.79 -24.85
N THR A 737 17.49 26.91 -25.02
CA THR A 737 17.12 27.98 -25.97
C THR A 737 17.67 27.77 -27.39
N ALA A 738 18.41 26.67 -27.62
CA ALA A 738 18.87 26.28 -28.96
C ALA A 738 17.85 25.39 -29.67
N GLU A 739 17.78 25.49 -30.99
CA GLU A 739 16.89 24.64 -31.82
C GLU A 739 17.28 23.15 -31.81
N ASP A 740 18.56 22.86 -31.52
CA ASP A 740 19.11 21.54 -31.29
C ASP A 740 19.81 21.48 -29.92
N TRP A 741 19.47 20.46 -29.13
CA TRP A 741 20.05 20.21 -27.81
C TRP A 741 21.35 19.38 -27.86
N GLU A 742 21.61 18.66 -28.96
CA GLU A 742 22.85 17.91 -29.16
C GLU A 742 23.99 18.84 -29.61
N ASN A 743 23.66 19.91 -30.35
CA ASN A 743 24.60 20.95 -30.80
C ASN A 743 24.22 22.37 -30.30
N PRO A 744 24.11 22.61 -28.98
CA PRO A 744 23.52 23.82 -28.41
C PRO A 744 24.40 25.08 -28.50
N GLY A 745 25.63 24.96 -29.02
CA GLY A 745 26.61 26.06 -29.06
C GLY A 745 26.99 26.53 -27.66
N THR A 746 26.56 27.74 -27.29
CA THR A 746 26.75 28.34 -25.95
C THR A 746 25.48 28.34 -25.11
N ALA A 747 24.35 27.82 -25.61
CA ALA A 747 23.10 27.78 -24.86
C ALA A 747 23.14 26.73 -23.73
N PRO A 748 22.63 27.04 -22.52
CA PRO A 748 22.60 26.08 -21.43
C PRO A 748 21.55 25.00 -21.68
N VAL A 749 21.97 23.74 -21.74
CA VAL A 749 21.07 22.57 -21.79
C VAL A 749 20.81 22.08 -20.37
N ALA A 750 19.55 22.18 -19.93
CA ALA A 750 19.08 21.58 -18.69
C ALA A 750 18.39 20.24 -18.97
N SER A 751 18.42 19.31 -18.01
CA SER A 751 17.62 18.09 -18.06
C SER A 751 17.13 17.67 -16.67
N SER A 752 16.00 16.98 -16.61
CA SER A 752 15.42 16.48 -15.37
C SER A 752 14.60 15.20 -15.61
N ASP A 753 14.59 14.30 -14.62
CA ASP A 753 13.77 13.09 -14.61
C ASP A 753 12.50 13.31 -13.78
N THR A 754 11.36 12.83 -14.27
CA THR A 754 10.04 12.89 -13.58
C THR A 754 9.25 11.60 -13.82
N TYR A 755 8.37 11.27 -12.88
CA TYR A 755 7.36 10.20 -13.03
C TYR A 755 5.96 10.76 -13.33
N ASN A 756 5.80 12.09 -13.25
CA ASN A 756 4.58 12.77 -13.67
C ASN A 756 4.54 12.89 -15.20
N THR A 757 3.35 13.04 -15.76
CA THR A 757 3.16 13.35 -17.19
C THR A 757 3.36 14.84 -17.51
N TYR A 758 4.12 15.55 -16.68
CA TYR A 758 4.49 16.95 -16.85
C TYR A 758 5.81 17.26 -16.11
N LEU A 759 6.44 18.36 -16.50
CA LEU A 759 7.52 19.02 -15.76
C LEU A 759 7.33 20.54 -15.80
N SER A 760 7.53 21.21 -14.66
CA SER A 760 7.61 22.67 -14.60
C SER A 760 9.06 23.11 -14.45
N THR A 761 9.51 24.02 -15.30
CA THR A 761 10.83 24.67 -15.18
C THR A 761 10.80 25.82 -14.16
N ALA A 762 11.98 26.32 -13.78
CA ALA A 762 12.14 27.52 -12.97
C ALA A 762 13.40 28.29 -13.38
N GLY A 763 13.40 29.61 -13.17
CA GLY A 763 14.56 30.47 -13.45
C GLY A 763 14.79 30.73 -14.95
N LEU A 764 13.76 30.63 -15.78
CA LEU A 764 13.83 30.98 -17.20
C LEU A 764 13.85 32.51 -17.40
N THR A 765 14.34 32.98 -18.54
CA THR A 765 14.30 34.40 -18.90
C THR A 765 12.95 34.78 -19.51
N PRO A 766 12.40 35.99 -19.27
CA PRO A 766 11.16 36.47 -19.88
C PRO A 766 11.23 36.57 -21.41
N ASN A 767 10.06 36.49 -22.07
CA ASN A 767 9.90 36.44 -23.53
C ASN A 767 11.06 35.73 -24.27
N THR A 768 11.36 34.49 -23.87
CA THR A 768 12.45 33.69 -24.43
C THR A 768 11.91 32.35 -24.89
N THR A 769 12.29 31.94 -26.11
CA THR A 769 11.89 30.65 -26.69
C THR A 769 12.72 29.52 -26.08
N TYR A 770 12.05 28.46 -25.64
CA TYR A 770 12.66 27.23 -25.18
C TYR A 770 12.14 26.04 -25.99
N HIS A 771 13.08 25.21 -26.42
CA HIS A 771 12.82 23.96 -27.12
C HIS A 771 12.88 22.82 -26.10
N PHE A 772 11.96 21.87 -26.23
CA PHE A 772 11.75 20.79 -25.27
C PHE A 772 11.77 19.44 -25.94
N TRP A 773 12.41 18.48 -25.28
CA TRP A 773 12.50 17.10 -25.72
C TRP A 773 12.15 16.16 -24.59
N VAL A 774 11.27 15.18 -24.84
CA VAL A 774 10.86 14.20 -23.82
C VAL A 774 11.16 12.78 -24.29
N ALA A 775 11.90 12.02 -23.48
CA ALA A 775 12.14 10.59 -23.66
C ALA A 775 11.42 9.80 -22.55
N SER A 776 10.72 8.73 -22.89
CA SER A 776 10.21 7.76 -21.89
C SER A 776 11.22 6.64 -21.69
N TYR A 777 11.36 6.14 -20.47
CA TYR A 777 12.29 5.05 -20.13
C TYR A 777 11.51 3.84 -19.68
N ASN A 778 11.80 2.67 -20.28
CA ASN A 778 11.26 1.43 -19.78
C ASN A 778 11.98 0.95 -18.50
N ARG A 779 11.45 -0.08 -17.82
CA ARG A 779 11.99 -0.67 -16.59
C ARG A 779 13.40 -1.27 -16.72
N ARG A 780 13.94 -1.38 -17.94
CA ARG A 780 15.35 -1.73 -18.20
C ARG A 780 16.27 -0.51 -18.37
N GLY A 781 15.73 0.71 -18.22
CA GLY A 781 16.47 1.96 -18.44
C GLY A 781 16.71 2.28 -19.92
N ILE A 782 16.03 1.61 -20.84
CA ILE A 782 16.14 1.88 -22.29
C ILE A 782 15.19 3.01 -22.65
N ALA A 783 15.71 4.04 -23.33
CA ALA A 783 14.93 5.18 -23.78
C ALA A 783 14.12 4.88 -25.05
N GLU A 784 12.94 5.46 -25.11
CA GLU A 784 12.12 5.68 -26.31
C GLU A 784 12.05 7.20 -26.55
N GLY A 785 12.51 7.66 -27.71
CA GLY A 785 12.83 9.07 -27.95
C GLY A 785 14.30 9.41 -27.65
N PRO A 786 14.65 10.69 -27.39
CA PRO A 786 13.75 11.82 -27.14
C PRO A 786 12.90 12.25 -28.35
N TYR A 787 11.69 12.72 -28.07
CA TYR A 787 10.80 13.36 -29.04
C TYR A 787 10.80 14.87 -28.84
N ALA A 788 11.04 15.62 -29.92
CA ALA A 788 10.92 17.07 -29.94
C ALA A 788 9.45 17.48 -29.77
N PHE A 789 9.18 18.38 -28.82
CA PHE A 789 7.88 19.02 -28.65
C PHE A 789 7.89 20.39 -29.32
N SER A 790 6.71 20.97 -29.56
CA SER A 790 6.58 22.32 -30.08
C SER A 790 7.27 23.31 -29.14
N PRO A 791 8.10 24.25 -29.63
CA PRO A 791 8.76 25.22 -28.77
C PRO A 791 7.74 26.10 -28.06
N MET A 792 8.08 26.51 -26.83
CA MET A 792 7.25 27.36 -25.99
C MET A 792 8.05 28.59 -25.56
N ALA A 793 7.40 29.72 -25.34
CA ALA A 793 8.03 30.92 -24.81
C ALA A 793 7.52 31.24 -23.41
N THR A 794 8.40 31.74 -22.54
CA THR A 794 7.97 32.44 -21.32
C THR A 794 7.09 33.63 -21.68
N LEU A 795 6.23 34.08 -20.77
CA LEU A 795 5.45 35.28 -21.00
C LEU A 795 6.36 36.52 -21.08
N ALA A 796 5.90 37.52 -21.82
CA ALA A 796 6.49 38.85 -21.82
C ALA A 796 6.10 39.63 -20.55
N PHE A 797 6.92 40.61 -20.17
CA PHE A 797 6.51 41.65 -19.23
C PHE A 797 5.62 42.69 -19.91
N VAL A 798 4.70 43.29 -19.15
CA VAL A 798 3.86 44.41 -19.64
C VAL A 798 4.77 45.60 -20.02
N PRO A 799 4.59 46.24 -21.20
CA PRO A 799 5.41 47.36 -21.62
C PRO A 799 5.48 48.53 -20.61
N ALA A 800 6.57 49.30 -20.69
CA ALA A 800 6.71 50.55 -19.96
C ALA A 800 6.11 51.72 -20.76
N SER A 801 5.53 52.71 -20.07
CA SER A 801 4.93 53.88 -20.72
C SER A 801 5.96 54.79 -21.39
N GLY A 802 5.64 55.30 -22.59
CA GLY A 802 6.39 56.36 -23.27
C GLY A 802 5.50 57.56 -23.61
N ALA A 803 6.12 58.71 -23.88
CA ALA A 803 5.41 59.90 -24.35
C ALA A 803 5.32 59.91 -25.89
N PRO A 804 4.21 60.39 -26.48
CA PRO A 804 4.10 60.53 -27.94
C PRO A 804 5.10 61.54 -28.51
N SER A 805 5.46 61.37 -29.78
CA SER A 805 6.36 62.24 -30.53
C SER A 805 5.87 62.40 -31.97
N GLY A 806 6.50 63.25 -32.79
CA GLY A 806 6.11 63.41 -34.19
C GLY A 806 4.68 63.90 -34.42
N VAL A 807 4.08 64.58 -33.43
CA VAL A 807 2.69 65.05 -33.45
C VAL A 807 2.49 66.04 -34.61
N GLY A 808 1.73 65.62 -35.62
CA GLY A 808 1.35 66.40 -36.79
C GLY A 808 -0.12 66.82 -36.75
N GLN A 809 -0.62 67.33 -37.88
CA GLN A 809 -2.04 67.67 -38.02
C GLN A 809 -2.93 66.43 -38.11
N SER A 810 -2.50 65.39 -38.82
CA SER A 810 -3.27 64.15 -39.03
C SER A 810 -2.45 62.90 -38.67
N SER A 811 -1.46 63.02 -37.79
CA SER A 811 -0.49 61.96 -37.50
C SER A 811 0.17 62.06 -36.13
N VAL A 812 0.67 60.94 -35.60
CA VAL A 812 1.49 60.88 -34.37
C VAL A 812 2.36 59.62 -34.33
N THR A 813 3.53 59.71 -33.70
CA THR A 813 4.30 58.54 -33.24
C THR A 813 3.92 58.22 -31.79
N ILE A 814 3.33 57.05 -31.56
CA ILE A 814 3.14 56.48 -30.22
C ILE A 814 4.42 55.74 -29.83
N ASN A 815 4.94 55.97 -28.61
CA ASN A 815 6.18 55.38 -28.11
C ASN A 815 5.97 54.67 -26.77
N TRP A 816 6.75 53.62 -26.51
CA TRP A 816 6.78 52.88 -25.26
C TRP A 816 8.21 52.45 -24.91
N GLY A 817 8.39 51.79 -23.76
CA GLY A 817 9.63 51.12 -23.36
C GLY A 817 9.46 49.60 -23.33
N ASN A 818 10.56 48.87 -23.52
CA ASN A 818 10.55 47.40 -23.58
C ASN A 818 10.18 46.71 -22.25
N GLY A 819 10.29 47.40 -21.11
CA GLY A 819 9.86 46.86 -19.80
C GLY A 819 10.60 45.56 -19.43
N ASP A 820 11.92 45.57 -19.52
CA ASP A 820 12.82 44.42 -19.29
C ASP A 820 12.60 43.18 -20.20
N ASN A 821 11.71 43.25 -21.20
CA ASN A 821 11.70 42.29 -22.30
C ASN A 821 12.96 42.43 -23.18
N PRO A 822 13.37 41.37 -23.91
CA PRO A 822 14.40 41.44 -24.94
C PRO A 822 14.18 42.61 -25.92
N ALA A 823 15.24 43.40 -26.11
CA ALA A 823 15.20 44.63 -26.90
C ALA A 823 14.81 44.38 -28.39
N PRO A 824 14.34 45.42 -29.11
CA PRO A 824 14.11 45.35 -30.55
C PRO A 824 15.32 44.74 -31.30
N PRO A 825 15.09 43.83 -32.26
CA PRO A 825 13.80 43.44 -32.84
C PRO A 825 13.16 42.17 -32.22
N SER A 826 13.58 41.70 -31.04
CA SER A 826 13.14 40.40 -30.52
C SER A 826 11.66 40.41 -30.08
N THR A 827 11.29 41.33 -29.20
CA THR A 827 9.91 41.44 -28.70
C THR A 827 9.01 42.13 -29.73
N GLU A 828 7.84 41.55 -29.99
CA GLU A 828 6.80 42.11 -30.83
C GLU A 828 5.71 42.74 -29.96
N TYR A 829 5.12 43.84 -30.40
CA TYR A 829 4.13 44.62 -29.65
C TYR A 829 2.94 44.94 -30.54
N THR A 830 1.74 44.88 -30.00
CA THR A 830 0.52 45.40 -30.64
C THR A 830 0.10 46.67 -29.91
N VAL A 831 -0.01 47.77 -30.64
CA VAL A 831 -0.38 49.10 -30.13
C VAL A 831 -1.64 49.59 -30.83
N ASP A 832 -2.62 50.03 -30.03
CA ASP A 832 -3.90 50.57 -30.47
C ASP A 832 -3.95 52.08 -30.20
N ILE A 833 -4.64 52.83 -31.07
CA ILE A 833 -5.00 54.24 -30.88
C ILE A 833 -6.47 54.49 -31.29
N SER A 834 -7.22 55.24 -30.49
CA SER A 834 -8.65 55.54 -30.71
C SER A 834 -9.06 56.88 -30.11
N THR A 835 -10.15 57.47 -30.57
CA THR A 835 -10.73 58.70 -29.96
C THR A 835 -11.54 58.42 -28.69
N HIS A 836 -11.75 57.13 -28.35
CA HIS A 836 -12.53 56.69 -27.19
C HIS A 836 -11.67 55.80 -26.28
N SER A 837 -11.71 56.04 -24.96
CA SER A 837 -10.83 55.42 -23.96
C SER A 837 -11.11 53.95 -23.68
N ASP A 838 -12.31 53.46 -24.04
CA ASP A 838 -12.68 52.05 -24.02
C ASP A 838 -12.29 51.31 -25.32
N PHE A 839 -11.79 52.04 -26.33
CA PHE A 839 -11.47 51.55 -27.67
C PHE A 839 -12.68 50.91 -28.39
N SER A 840 -13.91 51.40 -28.09
CA SER A 840 -15.16 50.93 -28.72
C SER A 840 -15.43 51.52 -30.11
N SER A 841 -14.78 52.62 -30.47
CA SER A 841 -14.97 53.33 -31.73
C SER A 841 -14.04 52.81 -32.84
N ALA A 842 -13.78 53.61 -33.88
CA ALA A 842 -12.70 53.29 -34.82
C ALA A 842 -11.35 53.23 -34.06
N VAL A 843 -10.69 52.08 -34.15
CA VAL A 843 -9.35 51.85 -33.62
C VAL A 843 -8.39 51.69 -34.78
N HIS A 844 -7.30 52.45 -34.80
CA HIS A 844 -6.15 52.13 -35.63
C HIS A 844 -5.20 51.28 -34.78
N SER A 845 -4.67 50.20 -35.34
CA SER A 845 -3.77 49.29 -34.63
C SER A 845 -2.53 49.01 -35.48
N SER A 846 -1.39 48.79 -34.81
CA SER A 846 -0.11 48.46 -35.44
C SER A 846 0.57 47.35 -34.66
N THR A 847 1.13 46.36 -35.36
CA THR A 847 1.97 45.32 -34.75
C THR A 847 3.39 45.47 -35.26
N THR A 848 4.36 45.59 -34.34
CA THR A 848 5.73 46.01 -34.65
C THR A 848 6.75 45.48 -33.65
N ARG A 849 8.00 45.33 -34.09
CA ARG A 849 9.15 44.96 -33.25
C ARG A 849 9.92 46.18 -32.70
N ASN A 850 9.54 47.38 -33.12
CA ASN A 850 10.05 48.64 -32.56
C ASN A 850 9.34 48.95 -31.24
N THR A 851 9.93 49.82 -30.40
CA THR A 851 9.23 50.40 -29.24
C THR A 851 8.43 51.67 -29.60
N HIS A 852 7.97 51.77 -30.85
CA HIS A 852 7.16 52.86 -31.36
C HIS A 852 6.35 52.44 -32.59
N ALA A 853 5.24 53.12 -32.85
CA ALA A 853 4.49 53.03 -34.10
C ALA A 853 4.07 54.42 -34.60
N TRP A 854 4.09 54.60 -35.92
CA TRP A 854 3.53 55.78 -36.58
C TRP A 854 2.08 55.52 -36.98
N PHE A 855 1.21 56.50 -36.73
CA PHE A 855 -0.17 56.53 -37.19
C PHE A 855 -0.41 57.82 -37.96
N ASP A 856 -1.12 57.70 -39.09
CA ASP A 856 -1.60 58.82 -39.90
C ASP A 856 -3.07 58.64 -40.32
N GLY A 857 -3.60 59.58 -41.10
CA GLY A 857 -5.02 59.64 -41.44
C GLY A 857 -5.93 60.09 -40.28
N LEU A 858 -5.35 60.64 -39.21
CA LEU A 858 -6.07 61.07 -38.02
C LEU A 858 -6.83 62.38 -38.23
N ILE A 859 -7.84 62.62 -37.39
CA ILE A 859 -8.59 63.87 -37.33
C ILE A 859 -7.69 64.94 -36.73
N SER A 860 -7.73 66.16 -37.28
CA SER A 860 -6.92 67.28 -36.82
C SER A 860 -7.53 67.94 -35.58
N ASN A 861 -6.69 68.51 -34.71
CA ASN A 861 -7.10 69.10 -33.43
C ASN A 861 -7.84 68.13 -32.49
N ALA A 862 -7.60 66.82 -32.58
CA ALA A 862 -8.34 65.79 -31.87
C ALA A 862 -7.48 65.07 -30.81
N SER A 863 -8.10 64.70 -29.70
CA SER A 863 -7.48 63.92 -28.62
C SER A 863 -7.66 62.42 -28.89
N TYR A 864 -6.60 61.65 -28.68
CA TYR A 864 -6.58 60.20 -28.86
C TYR A 864 -6.06 59.50 -27.60
N TYR A 865 -6.67 58.38 -27.25
CA TYR A 865 -6.17 57.42 -26.27
C TYR A 865 -5.32 56.36 -26.98
N SER A 866 -4.25 55.89 -26.34
CA SER A 866 -3.41 54.82 -26.89
C SER A 866 -2.96 53.81 -25.84
N ARG A 867 -2.80 52.55 -26.25
CA ARG A 867 -2.41 51.43 -25.38
C ARG A 867 -1.55 50.41 -26.12
N VAL A 868 -0.69 49.68 -25.42
CA VAL A 868 0.21 48.69 -26.03
C VAL A 868 0.31 47.40 -25.21
N SER A 869 0.28 46.24 -25.88
CA SER A 869 0.56 44.92 -25.31
C SER A 869 1.85 44.35 -25.91
N ALA A 870 2.62 43.59 -25.13
CA ALA A 870 3.74 42.81 -25.65
C ALA A 870 3.27 41.39 -25.99
N LEU A 871 3.60 40.92 -27.19
CA LEU A 871 3.43 39.53 -27.60
C LEU A 871 4.69 38.74 -27.24
N ASN A 872 4.54 37.63 -26.54
CA ASN A 872 5.65 36.70 -26.39
C ASN A 872 5.96 35.97 -27.72
N HIS A 873 7.10 35.29 -27.84
CA HIS A 873 7.49 34.60 -29.10
C HIS A 873 6.53 33.46 -29.54
N THR A 874 5.52 33.10 -28.74
CA THR A 874 4.42 32.19 -29.11
C THR A 874 3.09 32.89 -29.43
N GLY A 875 3.07 34.24 -29.48
CA GLY A 875 1.89 35.04 -29.80
C GLY A 875 0.93 35.27 -28.62
N VAL A 876 1.34 34.97 -27.38
CA VAL A 876 0.53 35.27 -26.18
C VAL A 876 0.80 36.71 -25.75
N GLY A 877 -0.23 37.55 -25.80
CA GLY A 877 -0.17 38.96 -25.38
C GLY A 877 -0.19 39.13 -23.86
N THR A 878 0.45 40.20 -23.38
CA THR A 878 0.26 40.71 -22.02
C THR A 878 -1.06 41.47 -21.90
N ASP A 879 -1.47 41.78 -20.67
CA ASP A 879 -2.37 42.90 -20.43
C ASP A 879 -1.86 44.18 -21.13
N TYR A 880 -2.79 45.03 -21.57
CA TYR A 880 -2.45 46.29 -22.21
C TYR A 880 -1.91 47.31 -21.19
N ARG A 881 -0.87 48.02 -21.59
CA ARG A 881 -0.36 49.24 -20.95
C ARG A 881 -1.00 50.45 -21.62
N ASP A 882 -1.81 51.20 -20.89
CA ASP A 882 -2.24 52.53 -21.34
C ASP A 882 -1.03 53.49 -21.40
N LEU A 883 -1.04 54.38 -22.41
CA LEU A 883 0.02 55.35 -22.71
C LEU A 883 -0.52 56.78 -22.57
N ALA A 884 0.33 57.79 -22.80
CA ALA A 884 -0.10 59.19 -22.73
C ALA A 884 -0.88 59.63 -23.98
N ASP A 885 -1.97 60.36 -23.78
CA ASP A 885 -2.93 60.76 -24.82
C ASP A 885 -2.40 61.92 -25.69
N PRO A 886 -2.09 61.72 -27.00
CA PRO A 886 -1.76 62.84 -27.88
C PRO A 886 -2.98 63.67 -28.29
N LEU A 887 -2.74 64.96 -28.49
CA LEU A 887 -3.63 65.90 -29.17
C LEU A 887 -2.98 66.26 -30.53
N THR A 888 -3.63 65.95 -31.64
CA THR A 888 -3.14 66.34 -32.98
C THR A 888 -3.19 67.86 -33.17
N LEU A 889 -2.32 68.40 -34.02
CA LEU A 889 -2.25 69.84 -34.27
C LEU A 889 -3.47 70.33 -35.07
N PRO A 890 -3.89 71.61 -34.92
CA PRO A 890 -4.92 72.19 -35.75
C PRO A 890 -4.46 72.33 -37.21
N ALA A 891 -5.32 71.91 -38.13
CA ALA A 891 -5.18 72.15 -39.56
C ALA A 891 -5.73 73.54 -39.94
N THR A 892 -5.32 74.08 -41.08
CA THR A 892 -5.88 75.33 -41.62
C THR A 892 -7.38 75.18 -41.92
N ALA A 893 -8.17 76.23 -41.66
CA ALA A 893 -9.57 76.25 -42.05
C ALA A 893 -9.70 76.17 -43.59
N GLN A 894 -10.68 75.42 -44.07
CA GLN A 894 -10.92 75.31 -45.51
C GLN A 894 -11.79 76.50 -45.96
N VAL A 895 -11.17 77.44 -46.67
CA VAL A 895 -11.86 78.59 -47.27
C VAL A 895 -12.81 78.16 -48.39
N LEU A 896 -13.93 78.88 -48.52
CA LEU A 896 -14.93 78.65 -49.57
C LEU A 896 -14.69 79.54 -50.81
N PRO A 897 -15.26 79.22 -51.98
CA PRO A 897 -15.29 80.13 -53.12
C PRO A 897 -16.00 81.45 -52.75
N LYS A 898 -15.56 82.59 -53.30
CA LYS A 898 -16.08 83.94 -52.97
C LYS A 898 -17.63 84.06 -52.89
N PRO A 899 -18.45 83.46 -53.78
CA PRO A 899 -19.92 83.52 -53.68
C PRO A 899 -20.55 82.77 -52.49
N GLU A 900 -19.78 81.88 -51.85
CA GLU A 900 -20.20 81.08 -50.69
C GLU A 900 -19.51 81.58 -49.40
N ALA A 901 -18.26 82.04 -49.52
CA ALA A 901 -17.50 82.64 -48.43
C ALA A 901 -18.13 83.92 -47.87
N PHE A 902 -18.79 84.73 -48.71
CA PHE A 902 -19.43 85.98 -48.29
C PHE A 902 -20.94 85.94 -48.54
N SER A 903 -21.72 86.20 -47.49
CA SER A 903 -23.19 86.24 -47.53
C SER A 903 -23.73 87.37 -46.65
N GLY A 904 -25.06 87.59 -46.64
CA GLY A 904 -25.68 88.57 -45.74
C GLY A 904 -25.21 90.01 -45.94
N MET A 905 -24.95 90.41 -47.19
CA MET A 905 -24.39 91.75 -47.51
C MET A 905 -25.32 92.87 -47.03
N ARG A 906 -24.77 93.77 -46.21
CA ARG A 906 -25.42 94.96 -45.65
C ARG A 906 -24.66 96.23 -46.06
N LEU A 907 -25.23 97.40 -45.75
CA LEU A 907 -24.53 98.69 -45.86
C LEU A 907 -23.26 98.73 -44.98
N ASP A 908 -23.27 98.03 -43.86
CA ASP A 908 -22.30 98.13 -42.76
C ASP A 908 -21.76 96.76 -42.30
N GLY A 909 -21.87 95.73 -43.14
CA GLY A 909 -21.48 94.38 -42.74
C GLY A 909 -21.68 93.28 -43.78
N PHE A 910 -21.20 92.07 -43.43
CA PHE A 910 -21.41 90.82 -44.14
C PHE A 910 -21.09 89.62 -43.22
N THR A 911 -21.61 88.44 -43.56
CA THR A 911 -21.25 87.17 -42.93
C THR A 911 -20.15 86.46 -43.72
N LEU A 912 -19.09 86.03 -43.04
CA LEU A 912 -18.01 85.19 -43.55
C LEU A 912 -18.28 83.71 -43.23
N ASN A 913 -18.07 82.79 -44.18
CA ASN A 913 -18.32 81.34 -44.04
C ASN A 913 -17.11 80.48 -44.47
N TRP A 914 -16.91 79.31 -43.87
CA TRP A 914 -15.82 78.37 -44.15
C TRP A 914 -16.19 76.90 -43.87
N LEU A 915 -15.24 75.98 -44.02
CA LEU A 915 -15.35 74.55 -43.70
C LEU A 915 -14.23 74.08 -42.76
N HIS A 916 -14.46 72.95 -42.06
CA HIS A 916 -13.60 72.52 -40.95
C HIS A 916 -12.14 72.22 -41.31
N GLY A 917 -11.83 71.78 -42.55
CA GLY A 917 -10.47 71.43 -42.96
C GLY A 917 -9.86 70.25 -42.19
N ASN A 918 -10.59 69.14 -42.05
CA ASN A 918 -10.24 67.95 -41.23
C ASN A 918 -10.09 68.19 -39.71
N ASN A 919 -10.34 69.40 -39.20
CA ASN A 919 -10.37 69.65 -37.76
C ASN A 919 -11.60 69.02 -37.08
N GLN A 920 -11.45 68.65 -35.81
CA GLN A 920 -12.55 68.20 -34.95
C GLN A 920 -13.64 69.29 -34.85
N ALA A 921 -14.91 68.87 -34.79
CA ALA A 921 -16.07 69.76 -34.96
C ALA A 921 -16.21 70.89 -33.91
N ASP A 922 -15.63 70.74 -32.72
CA ASP A 922 -15.58 71.76 -31.65
C ASP A 922 -14.35 72.67 -31.72
N THR A 923 -13.63 72.69 -32.86
CA THR A 923 -12.51 73.60 -33.10
C THR A 923 -12.97 75.05 -33.16
N VAL A 924 -12.26 75.91 -32.42
CA VAL A 924 -12.44 77.36 -32.45
C VAL A 924 -11.61 77.95 -33.58
N TYR A 925 -12.17 78.92 -34.30
CA TYR A 925 -11.49 79.67 -35.35
C TYR A 925 -11.35 81.14 -34.97
N ALA A 926 -10.26 81.78 -35.39
CA ALA A 926 -10.08 83.23 -35.33
C ALA A 926 -10.18 83.82 -36.74
N VAL A 927 -10.92 84.91 -36.88
CA VAL A 927 -11.20 85.60 -38.15
C VAL A 927 -10.85 87.08 -38.05
N GLU A 928 -10.35 87.65 -39.15
CA GLU A 928 -9.86 89.03 -39.24
C GLU A 928 -10.29 89.65 -40.58
N VAL A 929 -10.64 90.95 -40.58
CA VAL A 929 -10.94 91.75 -41.77
C VAL A 929 -10.19 93.09 -41.78
N SER A 930 -9.88 93.57 -42.99
CA SER A 930 -9.10 94.78 -43.26
C SER A 930 -9.54 95.44 -44.56
N THR A 931 -9.28 96.73 -44.75
CA THR A 931 -9.44 97.42 -46.04
C THR A 931 -8.27 97.13 -47.00
N GLU A 932 -7.07 96.91 -46.45
CA GLU A 932 -5.86 96.50 -47.19
C GLU A 932 -5.64 94.98 -47.14
N ASP A 933 -4.94 94.40 -48.12
CA ASP A 933 -4.81 92.94 -48.30
C ASP A 933 -3.68 92.28 -47.48
N ASP A 934 -2.77 93.05 -46.90
CA ASP A 934 -1.79 92.61 -45.89
C ASP A 934 -2.36 92.52 -44.46
N PHE A 935 -3.53 93.16 -44.26
CA PHE A 935 -4.24 93.35 -43.00
C PHE A 935 -3.58 94.31 -42.00
N ASP A 936 -2.87 95.34 -42.47
CA ASP A 936 -2.43 96.48 -41.64
C ASP A 936 -2.95 97.83 -42.21
N PRO A 937 -3.90 98.52 -41.55
CA PRO A 937 -4.48 98.23 -40.24
C PRO A 937 -5.60 97.19 -40.26
N MET A 938 -5.54 96.22 -39.35
CA MET A 938 -6.66 95.33 -39.05
C MET A 938 -7.89 96.15 -38.62
N TYR A 939 -8.99 96.06 -39.38
CA TYR A 939 -10.21 96.84 -39.14
C TYR A 939 -11.10 96.19 -38.08
N SER A 940 -11.28 94.86 -38.13
CA SER A 940 -12.07 94.12 -37.15
C SER A 940 -11.63 92.65 -37.07
N SER A 941 -11.92 91.99 -35.96
CA SER A 941 -11.53 90.59 -35.71
C SER A 941 -12.43 89.94 -34.67
N GLY A 942 -12.48 88.61 -34.64
CA GLY A 942 -13.22 87.84 -33.64
C GLY A 942 -12.90 86.35 -33.65
N THR A 943 -13.63 85.60 -32.83
CA THR A 943 -13.51 84.13 -32.74
C THR A 943 -14.88 83.46 -32.86
N ALA A 944 -14.93 82.32 -33.53
CA ALA A 944 -16.14 81.54 -33.74
C ALA A 944 -15.92 80.06 -33.38
N ASN A 945 -16.90 79.47 -32.69
CA ASN A 945 -16.97 78.03 -32.38
C ASN A 945 -17.83 77.28 -33.41
N GLY A 946 -17.84 77.76 -34.65
CA GLY A 946 -18.69 77.28 -35.74
C GLY A 946 -18.04 77.55 -37.10
N LEU A 947 -18.83 77.54 -38.16
CA LEU A 947 -18.37 77.68 -39.55
C LEU A 947 -18.69 79.04 -40.20
N SER A 948 -19.12 80.02 -39.39
CA SER A 948 -19.38 81.38 -39.86
C SER A 948 -19.15 82.44 -38.76
N PHE A 949 -18.96 83.69 -39.19
CA PHE A 949 -18.85 84.87 -38.32
C PHE A 949 -19.45 86.10 -39.01
N ASP A 950 -20.13 86.97 -38.27
CA ASP A 950 -20.87 88.10 -38.82
C ASP A 950 -20.20 89.45 -38.49
N PHE A 951 -19.64 90.11 -39.51
CA PHE A 951 -19.00 91.41 -39.37
C PHE A 951 -20.03 92.54 -39.52
N ASN A 952 -19.96 93.52 -38.61
CA ASN A 952 -20.89 94.64 -38.48
C ASN A 952 -20.12 95.91 -38.08
N GLY A 953 -20.69 97.09 -38.33
CA GLY A 953 -20.00 98.38 -38.10
C GLY A 953 -18.89 98.69 -39.12
N LEU A 954 -18.95 98.07 -40.30
CA LEU A 954 -18.08 98.36 -41.44
C LEU A 954 -18.50 99.65 -42.14
N LEU A 955 -17.59 100.25 -42.91
CA LEU A 955 -17.90 101.39 -43.78
C LEU A 955 -18.74 100.94 -44.99
N ALA A 956 -19.61 101.84 -45.48
CA ALA A 956 -20.39 101.63 -46.70
C ALA A 956 -19.54 101.79 -47.97
N ASP A 957 -19.97 101.15 -49.07
CA ASP A 957 -19.29 101.15 -50.38
C ASP A 957 -17.77 100.86 -50.29
N THR A 958 -17.36 100.04 -49.33
CA THR A 958 -15.97 99.81 -48.96
C THR A 958 -15.60 98.32 -49.15
N THR A 959 -14.48 98.08 -49.82
CA THR A 959 -13.95 96.72 -50.00
C THR A 959 -13.17 96.28 -48.77
N TYR A 960 -13.42 95.04 -48.34
CA TYR A 960 -12.76 94.39 -47.21
C TYR A 960 -12.19 93.03 -47.61
N PHE A 961 -10.94 92.78 -47.24
CA PHE A 961 -10.28 91.48 -47.29
C PHE A 961 -10.56 90.71 -45.98
N ALA A 962 -10.64 89.38 -46.05
CA ALA A 962 -10.96 88.51 -44.91
C ALA A 962 -10.01 87.30 -44.83
N ARG A 963 -9.54 86.96 -43.62
CA ARG A 963 -8.70 85.76 -43.37
C ARG A 963 -9.10 85.01 -42.10
N ILE A 964 -8.76 83.72 -42.04
CA ILE A 964 -9.15 82.80 -40.97
C ILE A 964 -8.02 81.85 -40.56
N ARG A 965 -7.94 81.47 -39.28
CA ARG A 965 -7.09 80.38 -38.75
C ARG A 965 -7.81 79.55 -37.68
N ALA A 966 -7.39 78.31 -37.48
CA ALA A 966 -7.86 77.43 -36.41
C ALA A 966 -7.02 77.59 -35.12
N ILE A 967 -7.65 77.38 -33.97
CA ILE A 967 -7.04 77.39 -32.64
C ILE A 967 -7.10 75.96 -32.06
N SER A 968 -6.01 75.49 -31.44
CA SER A 968 -6.02 74.16 -30.83
C SER A 968 -6.94 74.10 -29.60
N ARG A 969 -7.55 72.93 -29.33
CA ARG A 969 -8.50 72.73 -28.21
C ARG A 969 -7.90 73.01 -26.82
N ASN A 970 -6.57 72.98 -26.69
CA ASN A 970 -5.85 73.36 -25.47
C ASN A 970 -5.32 74.81 -25.46
N GLY A 971 -5.59 75.59 -26.52
CA GLY A 971 -5.10 76.96 -26.72
C GLY A 971 -3.61 77.12 -27.03
N SER A 972 -2.80 76.05 -27.06
CA SER A 972 -1.33 76.17 -27.12
C SER A 972 -0.75 76.20 -28.54
N ALA A 973 -1.55 75.97 -29.57
CA ALA A 973 -1.13 75.96 -30.97
C ALA A 973 -2.19 76.60 -31.88
N LEU A 974 -1.74 77.18 -32.99
CA LEU A 974 -2.55 77.88 -33.99
C LEU A 974 -2.20 77.35 -35.38
N SER A 975 -3.15 77.30 -36.31
CA SER A 975 -2.82 77.12 -37.73
C SER A 975 -2.24 78.41 -38.33
N ALA A 976 -1.65 78.30 -39.52
CA ALA A 976 -1.48 79.46 -40.40
C ALA A 976 -2.85 80.09 -40.73
N PHE A 977 -2.83 81.34 -41.18
CA PHE A 977 -4.01 81.96 -41.79
C PHE A 977 -4.31 81.36 -43.16
N SER A 978 -5.54 81.54 -43.62
CA SER A 978 -6.02 81.20 -44.94
C SER A 978 -6.94 82.32 -45.42
N ASP A 979 -6.62 82.89 -46.58
CA ASP A 979 -7.27 84.09 -47.07
C ASP A 979 -8.56 83.72 -47.81
N SER A 980 -9.67 84.33 -47.40
CA SER A 980 -11.01 84.09 -47.96
C SER A 980 -11.33 85.01 -49.14
N GLY A 981 -10.36 85.83 -49.57
CA GLY A 981 -10.52 86.88 -50.58
C GLY A 981 -11.15 88.14 -49.99
N SER A 982 -11.87 88.90 -50.83
CA SER A 982 -12.49 90.16 -50.45
C SER A 982 -13.93 90.32 -50.95
N THR A 983 -14.71 91.17 -50.29
CA THR A 983 -16.06 91.59 -50.69
C THR A 983 -16.25 93.10 -50.48
N CYS A 984 -17.35 93.69 -50.95
CA CYS A 984 -17.65 95.12 -50.77
C CYS A 984 -19.03 95.30 -50.13
N THR A 985 -19.14 96.18 -49.13
CA THR A 985 -20.42 96.54 -48.50
C THR A 985 -21.36 97.27 -49.46
N LEU A 986 -22.65 97.33 -49.14
CA LEU A 986 -23.63 98.00 -50.00
C LEU A 986 -23.47 99.53 -50.00
N ALA A 987 -23.77 100.17 -51.13
CA ALA A 987 -23.78 101.62 -51.30
C ALA A 987 -25.22 102.22 -51.37
N GLY A 988 -26.21 101.40 -51.76
CA GLY A 988 -27.57 101.82 -52.05
C GLY A 988 -28.36 100.70 -52.71
N GLN A 989 -29.69 100.83 -52.78
CA GLN A 989 -30.58 99.85 -53.42
C GLN A 989 -31.39 100.50 -54.54
N SER A 990 -31.58 99.78 -55.66
CA SER A 990 -32.39 100.23 -56.80
C SER A 990 -33.37 99.15 -57.22
N LEU A 991 -34.67 99.48 -57.31
CA LEU A 991 -35.71 98.54 -57.69
C LEU A 991 -36.81 99.22 -58.51
N THR A 992 -37.41 98.51 -59.46
CA THR A 992 -38.49 99.06 -60.31
C THR A 992 -39.83 98.81 -59.64
N ALA A 993 -40.53 99.87 -59.22
CA ALA A 993 -41.91 99.79 -58.79
C ALA A 993 -42.83 99.78 -60.02
N PRO A 994 -43.56 98.69 -60.31
CA PRO A 994 -44.47 98.62 -61.45
C PRO A 994 -45.77 99.38 -61.18
N TYR A 995 -46.43 99.84 -62.24
CA TYR A 995 -47.72 100.51 -62.14
C TYR A 995 -48.83 99.54 -61.70
N GLY A 996 -49.48 99.84 -60.57
CA GLY A 996 -50.69 99.13 -60.12
C GLY A 996 -50.46 98.02 -59.09
N GLU A 997 -49.22 97.78 -58.64
CA GLU A 997 -48.88 96.78 -57.60
C GLU A 997 -48.24 97.46 -56.38
N ASP A 998 -48.30 96.82 -55.22
CA ASP A 998 -47.55 97.24 -54.04
C ASP A 998 -46.07 96.84 -54.18
N MET A 999 -45.15 97.74 -53.79
CA MET A 999 -43.70 97.50 -53.84
C MET A 999 -43.02 98.03 -52.58
N VAL A 1000 -41.98 97.34 -52.11
CA VAL A 1000 -41.06 97.84 -51.07
C VAL A 1000 -39.64 97.78 -51.61
N VAL A 1001 -38.95 98.92 -51.61
CA VAL A 1001 -37.48 98.96 -51.79
C VAL A 1001 -36.86 99.01 -50.40
N SER A 1002 -36.01 98.04 -50.05
CA SER A 1002 -35.29 97.97 -48.78
C SER A 1002 -33.77 97.89 -48.97
N LEU A 1003 -33.03 98.58 -48.11
CA LEU A 1003 -31.56 98.58 -48.04
C LEU A 1003 -31.15 98.24 -46.59
N PRO A 1004 -30.59 97.03 -46.36
CA PRO A 1004 -30.37 96.52 -45.00
C PRO A 1004 -29.10 97.04 -44.35
N THR A 1005 -29.16 97.21 -43.03
CA THR A 1005 -28.03 97.51 -42.13
C THR A 1005 -28.07 96.57 -40.92
N SER A 1006 -27.02 96.56 -40.08
CA SER A 1006 -27.01 95.79 -38.82
C SER A 1006 -28.07 96.25 -37.80
N TYR A 1007 -28.64 97.45 -37.97
CA TYR A 1007 -29.58 98.09 -37.03
C TYR A 1007 -30.97 98.38 -37.64
N GLY A 1008 -31.22 98.00 -38.90
CA GLY A 1008 -32.54 98.12 -39.55
C GLY A 1008 -32.50 98.48 -41.03
N ASP A 1009 -33.65 98.39 -41.69
CA ASP A 1009 -33.79 98.62 -43.14
C ASP A 1009 -34.25 100.05 -43.44
N TYR A 1010 -33.44 100.80 -44.21
CA TYR A 1010 -33.94 101.96 -44.94
C TYR A 1010 -34.93 101.46 -45.99
N SER A 1011 -36.17 101.95 -45.99
CA SER A 1011 -37.17 101.45 -46.94
C SER A 1011 -38.19 102.47 -47.43
N VAL A 1012 -38.68 102.23 -48.65
CA VAL A 1012 -39.74 102.99 -49.31
C VAL A 1012 -40.82 102.02 -49.77
N THR A 1013 -42.00 102.12 -49.15
CA THR A 1013 -43.21 101.41 -49.56
C THR A 1013 -44.00 102.27 -50.55
N VAL A 1014 -44.22 101.74 -51.75
CA VAL A 1014 -45.03 102.30 -52.82
C VAL A 1014 -46.34 101.52 -52.89
N PRO A 1015 -47.49 102.10 -52.50
CA PRO A 1015 -48.78 101.42 -52.65
C PRO A 1015 -49.23 101.31 -54.11
N ALA A 1016 -50.08 100.32 -54.40
CA ALA A 1016 -50.69 100.09 -55.70
C ALA A 1016 -51.31 101.37 -56.28
N GLY A 1017 -50.82 101.79 -57.45
CA GLY A 1017 -51.29 103.01 -58.14
C GLY A 1017 -50.89 104.33 -57.49
N ALA A 1018 -50.00 104.34 -56.48
CA ALA A 1018 -49.49 105.57 -55.87
C ALA A 1018 -48.60 106.40 -56.81
N LEU A 1019 -48.05 105.80 -57.86
CA LEU A 1019 -47.30 106.47 -58.92
C LEU A 1019 -48.08 106.40 -60.24
N GLY A 1020 -48.10 107.48 -61.02
CA GLY A 1020 -48.76 107.55 -62.32
C GLY A 1020 -48.11 106.73 -63.45
N GLY A 1021 -47.16 105.85 -63.14
CA GLY A 1021 -46.49 104.96 -64.10
C GLY A 1021 -45.38 104.13 -63.45
N SER A 1022 -44.97 103.04 -64.11
CA SER A 1022 -43.88 102.17 -63.64
C SER A 1022 -42.58 102.95 -63.57
N THR A 1023 -41.95 102.98 -62.39
CA THR A 1023 -40.85 103.90 -62.07
C THR A 1023 -39.76 103.16 -61.30
N ARG A 1024 -38.49 103.34 -61.67
CA ARG A 1024 -37.37 102.91 -60.82
C ARG A 1024 -37.26 103.84 -59.63
N ILE A 1025 -37.29 103.26 -58.43
CA ILE A 1025 -37.00 103.94 -57.17
C ILE A 1025 -35.62 103.49 -56.72
N THR A 1026 -34.74 104.45 -56.48
CA THR A 1026 -33.37 104.23 -55.99
C THR A 1026 -33.23 104.94 -54.65
N ILE A 1027 -32.86 104.16 -53.63
CA ILE A 1027 -32.68 104.63 -52.26
C ILE A 1027 -31.20 104.53 -51.88
N LYS A 1028 -30.68 105.57 -51.25
CA LYS A 1028 -29.39 105.56 -50.55
C LYS A 1028 -29.52 106.38 -49.25
N PRO A 1029 -28.77 106.06 -48.19
CA PRO A 1029 -28.59 106.98 -47.08
C PRO A 1029 -27.99 108.27 -47.63
N GLU A 1030 -28.41 109.41 -47.10
CA GLU A 1030 -27.79 110.69 -47.44
C GLU A 1030 -26.88 111.13 -46.31
N THR A 1031 -25.72 111.67 -46.65
CA THR A 1031 -24.67 112.08 -45.70
C THR A 1031 -24.40 113.59 -45.73
N VAL A 1032 -24.89 114.31 -46.75
CA VAL A 1032 -24.75 115.77 -46.85
C VAL A 1032 -26.11 116.43 -47.10
N PHE A 1033 -26.63 117.14 -46.10
CA PHE A 1033 -27.97 117.70 -46.11
C PHE A 1033 -28.01 119.23 -46.39
N PRO A 1034 -28.97 119.73 -47.20
CA PRO A 1034 -29.17 121.16 -47.40
C PRO A 1034 -29.47 121.97 -46.13
N SER A 1035 -28.91 123.19 -46.06
CA SER A 1035 -29.06 124.13 -44.93
C SER A 1035 -30.53 124.51 -44.65
N ALA A 1036 -30.90 124.68 -43.37
CA ALA A 1036 -32.30 124.62 -42.94
C ALA A 1036 -32.91 125.92 -42.34
N PRO A 1037 -33.38 126.88 -43.16
CA PRO A 1037 -34.30 127.93 -42.72
C PRO A 1037 -35.75 127.40 -42.71
N GLY A 1038 -36.20 126.88 -41.56
CA GLY A 1038 -37.54 126.29 -41.38
C GLY A 1038 -38.70 127.28 -41.62
N ASN A 1039 -39.84 126.76 -42.09
CA ASN A 1039 -41.01 127.57 -42.48
C ASN A 1039 -42.16 127.56 -41.43
N ALA A 1040 -42.13 126.63 -40.48
CA ALA A 1040 -43.07 126.55 -39.35
C ALA A 1040 -42.42 125.75 -38.20
N GLY A 1041 -42.32 126.37 -37.01
CA GLY A 1041 -41.62 125.77 -35.85
C GLY A 1041 -40.09 125.78 -36.00
N THR A 1042 -39.40 125.42 -34.92
CA THR A 1042 -37.94 125.16 -34.97
C THR A 1042 -37.76 123.66 -35.24
N LEU A 1043 -37.22 123.33 -36.41
CA LEU A 1043 -36.79 121.97 -36.76
C LEU A 1043 -35.27 121.89 -36.62
N ILE A 1044 -34.77 120.86 -35.93
CA ILE A 1044 -33.34 120.62 -35.76
C ILE A 1044 -32.94 119.40 -36.60
N PRO A 1045 -32.01 119.52 -37.57
CA PRO A 1045 -31.52 118.40 -38.36
C PRO A 1045 -30.76 117.39 -37.48
N THR A 1046 -30.90 116.09 -37.77
CA THR A 1046 -30.16 115.02 -37.09
C THR A 1046 -28.89 114.59 -37.83
N GLY A 1047 -28.81 114.81 -39.15
CA GLY A 1047 -27.81 114.18 -40.01
C GLY A 1047 -28.15 112.74 -40.41
N VAL A 1048 -29.33 112.22 -40.06
CA VAL A 1048 -29.81 110.89 -40.47
C VAL A 1048 -30.94 111.06 -41.50
N GLY A 1049 -30.83 110.38 -42.65
CA GLY A 1049 -31.80 110.54 -43.73
C GLY A 1049 -31.47 109.70 -44.96
N MET A 1050 -32.25 109.91 -46.03
CA MET A 1050 -32.12 109.19 -47.29
C MET A 1050 -32.43 110.08 -48.48
N GLU A 1051 -31.79 109.84 -49.62
CA GLU A 1051 -32.24 110.35 -50.91
C GLU A 1051 -33.07 109.27 -51.61
N VAL A 1052 -34.24 109.66 -52.13
CA VAL A 1052 -35.08 108.81 -52.99
C VAL A 1052 -35.10 109.41 -54.39
N THR A 1053 -34.22 108.92 -55.24
CA THR A 1053 -34.17 109.29 -56.66
C THR A 1053 -35.08 108.39 -57.49
N HIS A 1054 -35.58 108.89 -58.61
CA HIS A 1054 -36.55 108.17 -59.43
C HIS A 1054 -36.38 108.43 -60.93
N PHE A 1055 -36.69 107.42 -61.75
CA PHE A 1055 -36.67 107.53 -63.21
C PHE A 1055 -37.67 106.57 -63.88
N PRO A 1056 -38.46 107.00 -64.89
CA PRO A 1056 -38.59 108.38 -65.39
C PRO A 1056 -39.28 109.30 -64.38
N PRO A 1057 -39.32 110.63 -64.60
CA PRO A 1057 -40.11 111.55 -63.77
C PRO A 1057 -41.58 111.14 -63.73
N VAL A 1058 -42.17 111.08 -62.54
CA VAL A 1058 -43.53 110.55 -62.34
C VAL A 1058 -44.37 111.44 -61.41
N VAL A 1059 -45.67 111.50 -61.65
CA VAL A 1059 -46.63 112.14 -60.73
C VAL A 1059 -46.97 111.15 -59.62
N VAL A 1060 -46.84 111.58 -58.37
CA VAL A 1060 -47.29 110.83 -57.20
C VAL A 1060 -48.78 111.12 -56.99
N LEU A 1061 -49.60 110.07 -57.00
CA LEU A 1061 -51.06 110.13 -56.89
C LEU A 1061 -51.56 109.84 -55.47
N ASN A 1062 -50.91 108.90 -54.77
CA ASN A 1062 -51.20 108.55 -53.37
C ASN A 1062 -49.91 108.60 -52.53
N ALA A 1063 -50.03 108.62 -51.21
CA ALA A 1063 -48.88 108.69 -50.31
C ALA A 1063 -47.97 107.45 -50.44
N LEU A 1064 -46.66 107.67 -50.56
CA LEU A 1064 -45.66 106.65 -50.26
C LEU A 1064 -45.38 106.65 -48.76
N THR A 1065 -45.02 105.49 -48.20
CA THR A 1065 -44.55 105.39 -46.81
C THR A 1065 -43.03 105.18 -46.80
N LEU A 1066 -42.31 106.12 -46.21
CA LEU A 1066 -40.89 106.03 -45.92
C LEU A 1066 -40.69 105.36 -44.55
N ALA A 1067 -39.57 104.66 -44.38
CA ALA A 1067 -39.06 104.25 -43.08
C ALA A 1067 -37.53 104.43 -43.07
N VAL A 1068 -37.04 105.21 -42.10
CA VAL A 1068 -35.61 105.50 -41.93
C VAL A 1068 -35.18 105.00 -40.55
N PRO A 1069 -34.28 104.00 -40.46
CA PRO A 1069 -33.69 103.57 -39.21
C PRO A 1069 -32.66 104.59 -38.73
N TYR A 1070 -32.43 104.62 -37.42
CA TYR A 1070 -31.37 105.41 -36.79
C TYR A 1070 -30.68 104.59 -35.69
N LEU A 1071 -29.49 105.04 -35.31
CA LEU A 1071 -28.84 104.63 -34.07
C LEU A 1071 -29.06 105.73 -33.04
N GLU A 1072 -29.26 105.40 -31.77
CA GLU A 1072 -29.41 106.40 -30.70
C GLU A 1072 -28.20 107.36 -30.65
N ASN A 1073 -27.00 106.88 -31.00
CA ASN A 1073 -25.78 107.67 -31.06
C ASN A 1073 -25.64 108.58 -32.29
N SER A 1074 -26.51 108.47 -33.30
CA SER A 1074 -26.55 109.38 -34.45
C SER A 1074 -27.62 110.48 -34.32
N LEU A 1075 -28.35 110.52 -33.20
CA LEU A 1075 -29.25 111.63 -32.86
C LEU A 1075 -28.51 112.75 -32.10
N PRO A 1076 -28.94 114.02 -32.23
CA PRO A 1076 -28.43 115.12 -31.40
C PRO A 1076 -28.67 114.86 -29.91
N ALA A 1077 -27.63 115.07 -29.09
CA ALA A 1077 -27.66 114.80 -27.66
C ALA A 1077 -28.83 115.50 -26.94
N GLY A 1078 -29.73 114.72 -26.33
CA GLY A 1078 -30.90 115.21 -25.62
C GLY A 1078 -32.17 115.40 -26.47
N ALA A 1079 -32.21 114.89 -27.71
CA ALA A 1079 -33.46 114.79 -28.47
C ALA A 1079 -34.45 113.81 -27.80
N ASP A 1080 -35.74 114.17 -27.75
CA ASP A 1080 -36.82 113.22 -27.42
C ASP A 1080 -37.21 112.49 -28.70
N GLU A 1081 -36.97 111.19 -28.76
CA GLU A 1081 -37.27 110.34 -29.93
C GLU A 1081 -38.75 110.42 -30.37
N ARG A 1082 -39.66 110.71 -29.44
CA ARG A 1082 -41.10 110.89 -29.72
C ARG A 1082 -41.40 112.18 -30.50
N SER A 1083 -40.48 113.13 -30.50
CA SER A 1083 -40.55 114.40 -31.26
C SER A 1083 -39.85 114.33 -32.63
N LEU A 1084 -39.30 113.15 -33.00
CA LEU A 1084 -38.70 112.94 -34.31
C LEU A 1084 -39.76 112.85 -35.40
N ILE A 1085 -39.53 113.61 -36.46
CA ILE A 1085 -40.31 113.60 -37.68
C ILE A 1085 -39.38 113.41 -38.88
N LEU A 1086 -39.89 112.91 -40.01
CA LEU A 1086 -39.19 113.08 -41.28
C LEU A 1086 -39.60 114.42 -41.89
N ALA A 1087 -38.62 115.16 -42.39
CA ALA A 1087 -38.83 116.34 -43.20
C ALA A 1087 -38.45 116.06 -44.65
N LEU A 1088 -39.27 116.55 -45.58
CA LEU A 1088 -39.02 116.63 -47.01
C LEU A 1088 -38.22 117.90 -47.30
N TYR A 1089 -37.15 117.83 -48.10
CA TYR A 1089 -36.56 119.05 -48.67
C TYR A 1089 -37.33 119.47 -49.92
N ASP A 1090 -37.99 120.61 -49.85
CA ASP A 1090 -38.60 121.27 -51.01
C ASP A 1090 -37.56 122.16 -51.70
N THR A 1091 -37.09 121.68 -52.85
CA THR A 1091 -36.11 122.38 -53.70
C THR A 1091 -36.66 123.66 -54.34
N SER A 1092 -37.98 123.83 -54.43
CA SER A 1092 -38.61 125.00 -55.06
C SER A 1092 -38.68 126.22 -54.13
N SER A 1093 -38.88 126.02 -52.82
CA SER A 1093 -38.80 127.08 -51.81
C SER A 1093 -37.47 127.12 -51.04
N ALA A 1094 -36.59 126.13 -51.26
CA ALA A 1094 -35.32 125.90 -50.56
C ALA A 1094 -35.50 125.77 -49.02
N ARG A 1095 -36.51 124.99 -48.60
CA ARG A 1095 -36.88 124.81 -47.19
C ARG A 1095 -37.25 123.37 -46.88
N TRP A 1096 -37.06 123.01 -45.62
CA TRP A 1096 -37.55 121.74 -45.07
C TRP A 1096 -39.03 121.85 -44.69
N VAL A 1097 -39.80 120.85 -45.11
CA VAL A 1097 -41.25 120.73 -44.91
C VAL A 1097 -41.51 119.50 -44.03
N PRO A 1098 -42.11 119.64 -42.84
CA PRO A 1098 -42.40 118.51 -41.96
C PRO A 1098 -43.47 117.60 -42.57
N LEU A 1099 -43.22 116.28 -42.60
CA LEU A 1099 -44.16 115.27 -43.10
C LEU A 1099 -45.01 114.68 -41.96
N PRO A 1100 -46.23 114.16 -42.26
CA PRO A 1100 -46.97 113.30 -41.33
C PRO A 1100 -46.11 112.09 -40.96
N SER A 1101 -45.64 112.05 -39.72
CA SER A 1101 -44.61 111.12 -39.24
C SER A 1101 -45.07 110.35 -38.01
N VAL A 1102 -44.53 109.14 -37.85
CA VAL A 1102 -44.71 108.25 -36.69
C VAL A 1102 -43.33 107.73 -36.29
N PRO A 1103 -42.73 108.22 -35.20
CA PRO A 1103 -41.52 107.62 -34.64
C PRO A 1103 -41.85 106.32 -33.91
N ASP A 1104 -41.11 105.26 -34.24
CA ASP A 1104 -41.10 103.98 -33.55
C ASP A 1104 -39.82 103.91 -32.71
N THR A 1105 -39.96 104.21 -31.42
CA THR A 1105 -38.87 104.25 -30.42
C THR A 1105 -38.61 102.87 -29.77
N ALA A 1106 -39.09 101.80 -30.40
CA ALA A 1106 -38.80 100.41 -30.02
C ALA A 1106 -38.07 99.67 -31.14
N ALA A 1107 -38.30 100.06 -32.40
CA ALA A 1107 -37.55 99.61 -33.57
C ALA A 1107 -36.46 100.60 -34.04
N ASN A 1108 -36.30 101.74 -33.36
CA ASN A 1108 -35.42 102.86 -33.73
C ASN A 1108 -35.57 103.28 -35.21
N VAL A 1109 -36.83 103.48 -35.64
CA VAL A 1109 -37.22 103.84 -37.01
C VAL A 1109 -38.20 105.02 -36.99
N VAL A 1110 -38.01 106.01 -37.86
CA VAL A 1110 -39.05 107.03 -38.13
C VAL A 1110 -39.75 106.68 -39.44
N ARG A 1111 -41.09 106.57 -39.40
CA ARG A 1111 -41.93 106.33 -40.58
C ARG A 1111 -42.67 107.60 -40.97
N ALA A 1112 -42.87 107.87 -42.26
CA ALA A 1112 -43.64 109.05 -42.68
C ALA A 1112 -44.29 108.91 -44.07
N GLN A 1113 -45.34 109.68 -44.29
CA GLN A 1113 -46.04 109.74 -45.58
C GLN A 1113 -45.59 110.92 -46.44
N THR A 1114 -45.30 110.67 -47.72
CA THR A 1114 -44.90 111.70 -48.70
C THR A 1114 -45.64 111.59 -50.03
N TRP A 1115 -45.83 112.74 -50.68
CA TRP A 1115 -46.33 112.88 -52.06
C TRP A 1115 -45.28 113.47 -53.02
N HIS A 1116 -44.04 113.61 -52.58
CA HIS A 1116 -42.92 114.10 -53.38
C HIS A 1116 -41.67 113.25 -53.09
N LEU A 1117 -40.86 112.97 -54.12
CA LEU A 1117 -39.60 112.23 -54.01
C LEU A 1117 -38.43 113.22 -54.06
N SER A 1118 -37.56 113.19 -53.05
CA SER A 1118 -36.49 114.16 -52.82
C SER A 1118 -35.48 113.59 -51.80
N THR A 1119 -34.64 114.44 -51.23
CA THR A 1119 -33.94 114.17 -49.97
C THR A 1119 -34.93 114.26 -48.80
N PHE A 1120 -34.85 113.28 -47.89
CA PHE A 1120 -35.55 113.28 -46.60
C PHE A 1120 -34.55 113.19 -45.46
N GLN A 1121 -34.86 113.84 -44.34
CA GLN A 1121 -34.02 113.80 -43.15
C GLN A 1121 -34.90 113.68 -41.91
N ILE A 1122 -34.46 112.90 -40.92
CA ILE A 1122 -35.05 112.91 -39.59
C ILE A 1122 -34.70 114.26 -38.94
N MET A 1123 -35.69 114.91 -38.34
CA MET A 1123 -35.55 116.17 -37.63
C MET A 1123 -36.28 116.13 -36.29
N VAL A 1124 -35.73 116.79 -35.29
CA VAL A 1124 -36.39 117.03 -34.00
C VAL A 1124 -37.35 118.21 -34.18
N SER A 1125 -38.65 118.02 -33.94
CA SER A 1125 -39.62 119.12 -33.92
C SER A 1125 -39.71 119.72 -32.52
N GLN A 1126 -39.47 121.03 -32.38
CA GLN A 1126 -39.66 121.70 -31.10
C GLN A 1126 -41.10 122.24 -30.94
N PRO A 1127 -41.92 121.70 -30.01
CA PRO A 1127 -43.25 122.23 -29.71
C PRO A 1127 -43.19 123.61 -29.06
N ALA A 1128 -44.29 124.38 -29.14
CA ALA A 1128 -44.33 125.74 -28.63
C ALA A 1128 -44.41 125.78 -27.10
N ALA A 1129 -43.61 126.63 -26.44
CA ALA A 1129 -43.63 126.78 -24.98
C ALA A 1129 -44.94 127.36 -24.39
N GLY A 1130 -45.94 127.72 -25.22
CA GLY A 1130 -47.24 128.20 -24.74
C GLY A 1130 -48.22 128.54 -25.87
N VAL A 1131 -49.51 128.60 -25.54
CA VAL A 1131 -50.63 128.79 -26.48
C VAL A 1131 -50.75 130.20 -27.10
N ALA A 1132 -49.67 130.98 -27.13
CA ALA A 1132 -49.67 132.35 -27.65
C ALA A 1132 -49.81 132.36 -29.19
N GLY A 1133 -48.98 131.57 -29.88
CA GLY A 1133 -48.84 131.58 -31.34
C GLY A 1133 -49.52 130.43 -32.10
N VAL A 1134 -50.49 129.74 -31.48
CA VAL A 1134 -51.19 128.61 -32.10
C VAL A 1134 -51.90 129.04 -33.38
N LYS A 1135 -51.76 128.24 -34.43
CA LYS A 1135 -52.48 128.38 -35.70
C LYS A 1135 -53.53 127.28 -35.81
N ILE A 1136 -54.78 127.66 -36.07
CA ILE A 1136 -55.91 126.75 -36.34
C ILE A 1136 -56.38 127.04 -37.76
N TYR A 1137 -56.28 126.06 -38.67
CA TYR A 1137 -56.49 126.28 -40.10
C TYR A 1137 -57.04 125.04 -40.83
N PRO A 1138 -57.92 125.21 -41.84
CA PRO A 1138 -58.55 126.46 -42.25
C PRO A 1138 -59.62 126.93 -41.24
N ASN A 1139 -59.86 128.24 -41.20
CA ASN A 1139 -60.84 128.88 -40.31
C ASN A 1139 -61.40 130.13 -41.03
N PRO A 1140 -62.66 130.12 -41.53
CA PRO A 1140 -63.66 129.05 -41.40
C PRO A 1140 -63.22 127.72 -42.03
N PHE A 1141 -63.62 126.62 -41.39
CA PHE A 1141 -63.44 125.25 -41.87
C PHE A 1141 -64.65 124.82 -42.71
N ARG A 1142 -64.38 124.30 -43.92
CA ARG A 1142 -65.37 123.66 -44.78
C ARG A 1142 -65.12 122.14 -44.81
N PRO A 1143 -66.03 121.30 -44.26
CA PRO A 1143 -65.86 119.84 -44.24
C PRO A 1143 -65.69 119.21 -45.63
N SER A 1144 -66.27 119.82 -46.67
CA SER A 1144 -66.22 119.42 -48.07
C SER A 1144 -64.93 119.83 -48.82
N SER A 1145 -63.94 120.42 -48.14
CA SER A 1145 -62.69 120.85 -48.76
C SER A 1145 -61.62 119.75 -48.78
N VAL A 1146 -60.74 119.79 -49.80
CA VAL A 1146 -59.67 118.79 -50.03
C VAL A 1146 -58.72 118.61 -48.84
N ALA A 1147 -58.65 119.60 -47.93
CA ALA A 1147 -57.87 119.50 -46.70
C ALA A 1147 -58.40 118.45 -45.70
N GLY A 1148 -59.70 118.09 -45.76
CA GLY A 1148 -60.37 117.04 -44.98
C GLY A 1148 -60.49 117.27 -43.46
N ALA A 1149 -59.62 118.09 -42.86
CA ALA A 1149 -59.52 118.31 -41.43
C ALA A 1149 -59.01 119.72 -41.10
N VAL A 1150 -59.39 120.20 -39.92
CA VAL A 1150 -58.75 121.34 -39.25
C VAL A 1150 -57.42 120.88 -38.69
N ARG A 1151 -56.35 121.61 -39.01
CA ARG A 1151 -55.02 121.42 -38.44
C ARG A 1151 -54.77 122.47 -37.36
N PHE A 1152 -54.16 122.00 -36.29
CA PHE A 1152 -53.68 122.80 -35.17
C PHE A 1152 -52.15 122.67 -35.21
N ALA A 1153 -51.43 123.80 -35.22
CA ALA A 1153 -49.98 123.81 -35.28
C ALA A 1153 -49.39 124.91 -34.39
N ASN A 1154 -48.09 124.77 -34.06
CA ASN A 1154 -47.40 125.62 -33.09
C ASN A 1154 -48.08 125.55 -31.71
N LEU A 1155 -48.41 124.33 -31.30
CA LEU A 1155 -49.00 123.99 -30.00
C LEU A 1155 -47.89 123.58 -29.02
N PRO A 1156 -48.13 123.73 -27.72
CA PRO A 1156 -47.43 122.94 -26.70
C PRO A 1156 -47.70 121.44 -26.88
N TYR A 1157 -46.72 120.62 -26.54
CA TYR A 1157 -46.87 119.17 -26.42
C TYR A 1157 -47.93 118.81 -25.34
N ASP A 1158 -48.67 117.72 -25.58
CA ASP A 1158 -49.62 117.08 -24.67
C ASP A 1158 -50.81 117.96 -24.23
N ALA A 1159 -50.99 119.10 -24.89
CA ALA A 1159 -52.04 120.06 -24.61
C ALA A 1159 -53.42 119.46 -24.94
N ALA A 1160 -54.37 119.60 -24.02
CA ALA A 1160 -55.74 119.19 -24.26
C ALA A 1160 -56.45 120.21 -25.17
N VAL A 1161 -56.86 119.78 -26.35
CA VAL A 1161 -57.70 120.53 -27.28
C VAL A 1161 -59.13 120.07 -27.09
N ARG A 1162 -59.96 120.94 -26.51
CA ARG A 1162 -61.39 120.71 -26.28
C ARG A 1162 -62.21 121.67 -27.13
N ILE A 1163 -63.03 121.12 -28.01
CA ILE A 1163 -63.89 121.86 -28.92
C ILE A 1163 -65.30 121.85 -28.34
N TYR A 1164 -65.91 123.03 -28.18
CA TYR A 1164 -67.24 123.21 -27.61
C TYR A 1164 -68.19 123.96 -28.55
N THR A 1165 -69.50 123.74 -28.39
CA THR A 1165 -70.54 124.63 -28.95
C THR A 1165 -70.53 125.97 -28.21
N VAL A 1166 -71.16 127.01 -28.77
CA VAL A 1166 -71.36 128.30 -28.07
C VAL A 1166 -72.23 128.19 -26.80
N LEU A 1167 -72.94 127.07 -26.60
CA LEU A 1167 -73.69 126.77 -25.38
C LEU A 1167 -72.84 126.05 -24.31
N GLY A 1168 -71.58 125.72 -24.61
CA GLY A 1168 -70.65 125.05 -23.70
C GLY A 1168 -70.70 123.52 -23.73
N GLU A 1169 -71.42 122.92 -24.68
CA GLU A 1169 -71.47 121.46 -24.84
C GLU A 1169 -70.18 120.96 -25.49
N LEU A 1170 -69.57 119.89 -24.93
CA LEU A 1170 -68.36 119.30 -25.51
C LEU A 1170 -68.69 118.60 -26.84
N VAL A 1171 -67.90 118.93 -27.84
CA VAL A 1171 -67.99 118.39 -29.21
C VAL A 1171 -66.91 117.35 -29.44
N ARG A 1172 -65.67 117.67 -29.04
CA ARG A 1172 -64.51 116.77 -29.16
C ARG A 1172 -63.40 117.16 -28.19
N GLU A 1173 -62.88 116.20 -27.44
CA GLU A 1173 -61.56 116.28 -26.81
C GLU A 1173 -60.50 115.43 -27.56
N PHE A 1174 -59.27 115.93 -27.59
CA PHE A 1174 -58.04 115.20 -27.96
C PHE A 1174 -56.79 115.90 -27.38
N LYS A 1175 -55.64 115.22 -27.42
CA LYS A 1175 -54.33 115.81 -27.05
C LYS A 1175 -53.46 116.09 -28.27
N THR A 1176 -52.54 117.03 -28.15
CA THR A 1176 -51.52 117.36 -29.16
C THR A 1176 -50.33 116.40 -29.10
N GLY A 1177 -49.65 116.20 -30.24
CA GLY A 1177 -48.46 115.36 -30.32
C GLY A 1177 -47.22 115.97 -29.68
N HIS A 1178 -46.18 115.14 -29.47
CA HIS A 1178 -44.83 115.58 -29.08
C HIS A 1178 -44.21 116.56 -30.10
N ASP A 1179 -44.64 116.48 -31.35
CA ASP A 1179 -44.26 117.36 -32.46
C ASP A 1179 -44.82 118.80 -32.37
N GLY A 1180 -45.80 119.05 -31.49
CA GLY A 1180 -46.48 120.34 -31.38
C GLY A 1180 -47.63 120.55 -32.37
N THR A 1181 -48.22 119.48 -32.91
CA THR A 1181 -49.40 119.56 -33.81
C THR A 1181 -50.61 118.77 -33.28
N GLY A 1182 -51.73 118.90 -34.00
CA GLY A 1182 -52.97 118.14 -33.77
C GLY A 1182 -53.94 118.33 -34.93
N THR A 1183 -54.94 117.46 -35.05
CA THR A 1183 -55.93 117.49 -36.15
C THR A 1183 -57.34 117.16 -35.69
N TRP A 1184 -58.34 117.70 -36.39
CA TRP A 1184 -59.76 117.40 -36.16
C TRP A 1184 -60.52 117.32 -37.48
N ASP A 1185 -61.26 116.23 -37.68
CA ASP A 1185 -61.99 115.92 -38.92
C ASP A 1185 -63.38 116.58 -39.03
N GLY A 1186 -63.72 117.49 -38.11
CA GLY A 1186 -65.04 118.13 -38.07
C GLY A 1186 -66.17 117.23 -37.56
N LYS A 1187 -65.85 116.11 -36.89
CA LYS A 1187 -66.84 115.22 -36.27
C LYS A 1187 -66.80 115.29 -34.75
N ASN A 1188 -67.94 115.09 -34.11
CA ASN A 1188 -68.02 115.02 -32.65
C ASN A 1188 -67.49 113.67 -32.12
N GLU A 1189 -67.51 113.47 -30.80
CA GLU A 1189 -67.07 112.21 -30.15
C GLU A 1189 -67.86 110.98 -30.59
N LYS A 1190 -69.10 111.15 -31.07
CA LYS A 1190 -69.94 110.08 -31.61
C LYS A 1190 -69.72 109.86 -33.12
N GLY A 1191 -68.72 110.51 -33.71
CA GLY A 1191 -68.44 110.42 -35.15
C GLY A 1191 -69.46 111.12 -36.04
N ALA A 1192 -70.35 111.94 -35.49
CA ALA A 1192 -71.35 112.68 -36.25
C ALA A 1192 -70.82 114.06 -36.69
N GLU A 1193 -71.14 114.46 -37.91
CA GLU A 1193 -70.58 115.62 -38.59
C GLU A 1193 -71.19 116.95 -38.08
N VAL A 1194 -70.37 117.87 -37.55
CA VAL A 1194 -70.87 119.00 -36.73
C VAL A 1194 -71.49 120.12 -37.57
N ALA A 1195 -72.58 120.73 -37.10
CA ALA A 1195 -73.35 121.73 -37.85
C ALA A 1195 -72.57 123.03 -38.13
N SER A 1196 -73.02 123.82 -39.13
CA SER A 1196 -72.45 125.14 -39.38
C SER A 1196 -72.67 126.07 -38.18
N GLY A 1197 -71.64 126.80 -37.76
CA GLY A 1197 -71.67 127.64 -36.58
C GLY A 1197 -70.28 128.06 -36.08
N VAL A 1198 -70.25 128.79 -34.97
CA VAL A 1198 -69.00 129.12 -34.27
C VAL A 1198 -68.78 128.10 -33.14
N TYR A 1199 -67.57 127.56 -33.08
CA TYR A 1199 -67.10 126.65 -32.06
C TYR A 1199 -66.01 127.33 -31.22
N LEU A 1200 -65.96 126.97 -29.94
CA LEU A 1200 -64.96 127.45 -28.99
C LEU A 1200 -63.93 126.35 -28.78
N VAL A 1201 -62.72 126.55 -29.30
CA VAL A 1201 -61.60 125.63 -29.08
C VAL A 1201 -60.84 126.12 -27.85
N PHE A 1202 -61.03 125.46 -26.72
CA PHE A 1202 -60.17 125.64 -25.55
C PHE A 1202 -58.93 124.77 -25.71
N ILE A 1203 -57.75 125.38 -25.66
CA ILE A 1203 -56.46 124.69 -25.73
C ILE A 1203 -55.73 124.91 -24.41
N GLU A 1204 -55.55 123.82 -23.67
CA GLU A 1204 -54.97 123.82 -22.32
C GLU A 1204 -53.59 123.13 -22.35
N PRO A 1205 -52.48 123.87 -22.16
CA PRO A 1205 -51.17 123.25 -22.05
C PRO A 1205 -51.04 122.46 -20.74
N PRO A 1206 -50.18 121.42 -20.68
CA PRO A 1206 -49.94 120.66 -19.44
C PRO A 1206 -49.43 121.52 -18.28
N ALA A 1207 -48.76 122.63 -18.60
CA ALA A 1207 -48.39 123.67 -17.65
C ALA A 1207 -48.68 125.06 -18.24
N GLY A 1208 -49.31 125.93 -17.46
CA GLY A 1208 -49.72 127.27 -17.86
C GLY A 1208 -51.24 127.48 -17.87
N LYS A 1209 -51.71 128.61 -18.41
CA LYS A 1209 -53.14 128.88 -18.54
C LYS A 1209 -53.60 128.56 -19.96
N GLY A 1210 -54.67 127.75 -20.07
CA GLY A 1210 -55.33 127.49 -21.34
C GLY A 1210 -55.98 128.73 -21.95
N LYS A 1211 -56.22 128.69 -23.26
CA LYS A 1211 -56.76 129.80 -24.05
C LYS A 1211 -57.88 129.33 -24.97
N VAL A 1212 -58.97 130.09 -25.03
CA VAL A 1212 -60.07 129.86 -25.97
C VAL A 1212 -59.77 130.57 -27.30
N PHE A 1213 -59.94 129.83 -28.39
CA PHE A 1213 -59.93 130.32 -29.77
C PHE A 1213 -61.32 130.14 -30.37
N LYS A 1214 -61.65 130.92 -31.40
CA LYS A 1214 -62.90 130.78 -32.16
C LYS A 1214 -62.60 130.07 -33.48
N LEU A 1215 -63.34 129.00 -33.76
CA LEU A 1215 -63.29 128.25 -35.01
C LEU A 1215 -64.67 128.30 -35.65
N ALA A 1216 -64.79 128.95 -36.80
CA ALA A 1216 -66.03 128.89 -37.59
C ALA A 1216 -66.05 127.59 -38.41
N VAL A 1217 -67.18 126.91 -38.45
CA VAL A 1217 -67.45 125.79 -39.34
C VAL A 1217 -68.58 126.19 -40.28
N GLU A 1218 -68.37 125.95 -41.57
CA GLU A 1218 -69.28 126.32 -42.66
C GLU A 1218 -69.42 125.12 -43.61
N ARG A 1219 -70.51 124.35 -43.45
CA ARG A 1219 -71.02 123.50 -44.55
C ARG A 1219 -71.60 124.39 -45.64
#